data_AF-Q8TW59-F1
#
_entry.id   AF-Q8TW59-F1
#
_cell.length_a   1.000
_cell.length_b   1.000
_cell.length_c   1.000
_cell.angle_alpha   90.00
_cell.angle_beta   90.00
_cell.angle_gamma   90.00
#
_symmetry.space_group_name_H-M   'P 1'
#
loop_
_entity.id
_entity.type
_entity.pdbx_description
1 polymer ?
#
loop_
_entity_poly.entity_id
_entity_poly.type
_entity_poly.pdbx_seq_one_letter_code
_entity_poly.pdbx_strand_id
1 'polypeptide(L)'
;MLRAIAVVISALVLAVPALAEPQADLRALGEKIGNDALTTLGATAGDPKLLVITDARAVWVDSDGDGTPDTPAAAVADAVASETGCKIGENLVFVQSKPASDLFVAVFYGDESSGKLVFYRVTHSLLDRIARGEVSVDSLTFTSDPSDENGIYRYVLGDLTAENVFRELLSAAGIDPSGYMTDGRIDLQKLDEHGWDGFDPDKYTDEALQSFNDKYFGKMCGFGFTVLSIALSWANGLPRRYLASVERHDHLCPGLISGMLIVDKLLREGKAEAVRFYVACPIWCKDDAIYTTLDLTQGKRNHFVFHPDSRERDLLNRKLGGSPAGVFVLQEGEDLKALVATFKWVNWGAVFGKLARAGWGSVKGRVLNSMIRIICDVVFCRDWNVDRVGLKEYPMTCTEAAAICAGRDPYMVLGLVAPYTDDPKVAAVEQALLYARKVLGLSYGDERAYVITNVTYLKDFVDGRVRNVITRTLGLDATFSGSNRSIQVTTLEDRIVEFHTDETADPVIAVVNAETGEGVAVVLDLAKLEGKRAEDILTMDPEEFVKEYAKAYTDKVKMNAFEISDEDNDKLSRLGRYAFNVVTLATAVVNGVPKDLLRCAAWHNHFCPGVTSGWMIAKYIQEEILAKEPLKDNERLVWIGVPVWCKEDAVQTLLDLTPGKRGEFVMQLPREVQEELKREYGIDVAGILIRYQYTGKGKDEQILGGKAYVIGFDWDKANEIRPNVQYFGHAAWAVELAKRDPREFVRVIKEISLGAEDVKKLTEDTARVNPLEVVGVIHNPKPKRKPPVYWVTVALALTLLVFRRPLKPS
;
A
#
# COMPACT_ATOMS: atom_id res chain seq x y z
N MET A 1 -12.96 10.62 64.07
CA MET A 1 -12.45 10.87 62.69
C MET A 1 -12.08 9.58 61.98
N LEU A 2 -11.15 8.76 62.51
CA LEU A 2 -10.78 7.46 61.93
C LEU A 2 -11.95 6.46 61.75
N ARG A 3 -12.94 6.43 62.67
CA ARG A 3 -14.14 5.59 62.54
C ARG A 3 -15.12 6.06 61.45
N ALA A 4 -15.11 7.34 61.08
CA ALA A 4 -15.95 7.86 60.01
C ALA A 4 -15.37 7.52 58.63
N ILE A 5 -14.03 7.44 58.53
CA ILE A 5 -13.32 7.06 57.32
C ILE A 5 -13.53 5.56 57.01
N ALA A 6 -13.55 4.69 58.02
CA ALA A 6 -13.77 3.25 57.83
C ALA A 6 -15.19 2.87 57.36
N VAL A 7 -16.21 3.63 57.77
CA VAL A 7 -17.61 3.41 57.37
C VAL A 7 -17.85 3.86 55.92
N VAL A 8 -17.19 4.93 55.48
CA VAL A 8 -17.24 5.40 54.08
C VAL A 8 -16.54 4.41 53.13
N ILE A 9 -15.42 3.83 53.53
CA ILE A 9 -14.71 2.81 52.74
C ILE A 9 -15.53 1.51 52.62
N SER A 10 -16.23 1.10 53.69
CA SER A 10 -17.06 -0.12 53.67
C SER A 10 -18.36 0.05 52.86
N ALA A 11 -18.90 1.27 52.79
CA ALA A 11 -20.06 1.60 51.95
C ALA A 11 -19.70 1.71 50.45
N LEU A 12 -18.46 2.06 50.12
CA LEU A 12 -17.96 2.13 48.73
C LEU A 12 -17.65 0.75 48.12
N VAL A 13 -17.31 -0.25 48.95
CA VAL A 13 -17.01 -1.62 48.48
C VAL A 13 -18.28 -2.44 48.17
N LEU A 14 -19.45 -2.04 48.70
CA LEU A 14 -20.73 -2.71 48.46
C LEU A 14 -21.56 -2.12 47.30
N ALA A 15 -21.02 -1.09 46.61
CA ALA A 15 -21.67 -0.42 45.48
C ALA A 15 -20.94 -0.66 44.15
N VAL A 16 -20.25 -1.80 44.00
CA VAL A 16 -19.73 -2.25 42.71
C VAL A 16 -20.89 -2.96 42.00
N PRO A 17 -21.48 -2.38 40.93
CA PRO A 17 -22.35 -3.16 40.08
C PRO A 17 -21.52 -4.33 39.53
N ALA A 18 -22.08 -5.53 39.59
CA ALA A 18 -21.48 -6.69 38.93
C ALA A 18 -21.12 -6.28 37.50
N LEU A 19 -19.82 -6.20 37.20
CA LEU A 19 -19.31 -5.98 35.87
C LEU A 19 -19.80 -7.15 35.02
N ALA A 20 -20.88 -6.93 34.28
CA ALA A 20 -21.21 -7.76 33.14
C ALA A 20 -20.01 -7.70 32.19
N GLU A 21 -19.59 -8.85 31.67
CA GLU A 21 -18.50 -8.89 30.71
C GLU A 21 -18.88 -8.00 29.50
N PRO A 22 -18.03 -7.05 29.06
CA PRO A 22 -18.26 -6.16 27.91
C PRO A 22 -18.81 -6.85 26.64
N GLN A 23 -18.53 -8.15 26.48
CA GLN A 23 -19.06 -8.96 25.39
C GLN A 23 -20.56 -9.29 25.51
N ALA A 24 -21.15 -9.29 26.70
CA ALA A 24 -22.56 -9.61 26.92
C ALA A 24 -23.49 -8.52 26.34
N ASP A 25 -23.13 -7.24 26.47
CA ASP A 25 -23.94 -6.12 25.95
C ASP A 25 -23.85 -6.01 24.43
N LEU A 26 -22.68 -6.25 23.83
CA LEU A 26 -22.53 -6.34 22.37
C LEU A 26 -23.29 -7.55 21.79
N ARG A 27 -23.29 -8.66 22.53
CA ARG A 27 -24.11 -9.84 22.16
C ARG A 27 -25.59 -9.50 22.21
N ALA A 28 -26.07 -8.84 23.26
CA ALA A 28 -27.47 -8.41 23.37
C ALA A 28 -27.87 -7.45 22.24
N LEU A 29 -26.97 -6.56 21.80
CA LEU A 29 -27.19 -5.71 20.63
C LEU A 29 -27.41 -6.54 19.36
N GLY A 30 -26.57 -7.56 19.14
CA GLY A 30 -26.71 -8.47 18.01
C GLY A 30 -27.99 -9.30 18.08
N GLU A 31 -28.38 -9.76 19.27
CA GLU A 31 -29.64 -10.48 19.50
C GLU A 31 -30.85 -9.60 19.17
N LYS A 32 -30.83 -8.32 19.58
CA LYS A 32 -31.87 -7.34 19.25
C LYS A 32 -31.96 -7.08 17.74
N ILE A 33 -30.82 -6.88 17.07
CA ILE A 33 -30.77 -6.67 15.62
C ILE A 33 -31.29 -7.90 14.86
N GLY A 34 -30.83 -9.10 15.23
CA GLY A 34 -31.25 -10.35 14.60
C GLY A 34 -32.76 -10.62 14.71
N ASN A 35 -33.31 -10.45 15.92
CA ASN A 35 -34.74 -10.64 16.17
C ASN A 35 -35.62 -9.62 15.43
N ASP A 36 -35.24 -8.33 15.46
CA ASP A 36 -35.96 -7.29 14.70
C ASP A 36 -35.91 -7.57 13.19
N ALA A 37 -34.76 -8.01 12.67
CA ALA A 37 -34.59 -8.30 11.26
C ALA A 37 -35.51 -9.44 10.81
N LEU A 38 -35.51 -10.58 11.52
CA LEU A 38 -36.37 -11.72 11.20
C LEU A 38 -37.86 -11.34 11.23
N THR A 39 -38.27 -10.60 12.26
CA THR A 39 -39.66 -10.13 12.43
C THR A 39 -40.07 -9.21 11.30
N THR A 40 -39.20 -8.27 10.94
CA THR A 40 -39.43 -7.28 9.88
C THR A 40 -39.53 -7.94 8.51
N LEU A 41 -38.64 -8.88 8.24
CA LEU A 41 -38.57 -9.59 6.97
C LEU A 41 -39.68 -10.64 6.83
N GLY A 42 -40.24 -11.11 7.96
CA GLY A 42 -41.13 -12.26 8.01
C GLY A 42 -40.39 -13.57 7.71
N ALA A 43 -39.12 -13.65 8.10
CA ALA A 43 -38.23 -14.78 7.85
C ALA A 43 -38.08 -15.66 9.10
N THR A 44 -37.73 -16.93 8.89
CA THR A 44 -37.42 -17.88 9.97
C THR A 44 -35.92 -18.10 10.03
N ALA A 45 -35.36 -18.21 11.25
CA ALA A 45 -33.95 -18.52 11.45
C ALA A 45 -33.53 -19.79 10.69
N GLY A 46 -32.38 -19.74 10.04
CA GLY A 46 -31.82 -20.85 9.25
C GLY A 46 -32.44 -21.02 7.85
N ASP A 47 -33.35 -20.14 7.42
CA ASP A 47 -33.88 -20.18 6.06
C ASP A 47 -32.76 -19.95 5.03
N PRO A 48 -32.64 -20.78 3.97
CA PRO A 48 -31.57 -20.66 2.97
C PRO A 48 -31.61 -19.35 2.16
N LYS A 49 -32.73 -18.61 2.18
CA LYS A 49 -32.87 -17.29 1.53
C LYS A 49 -32.31 -16.14 2.37
N LEU A 50 -31.97 -16.39 3.65
CA LEU A 50 -31.34 -15.40 4.50
C LEU A 50 -29.87 -15.18 4.10
N LEU A 51 -29.46 -13.92 4.11
CA LEU A 51 -28.09 -13.47 3.96
C LEU A 51 -27.83 -12.34 4.95
N VAL A 52 -26.73 -12.44 5.69
CA VAL A 52 -26.23 -11.37 6.57
C VAL A 52 -24.95 -10.81 5.99
N ILE A 53 -24.87 -9.49 5.84
CA ILE A 53 -23.68 -8.76 5.40
C ILE A 53 -23.32 -7.78 6.52
N THR A 54 -22.08 -7.78 6.98
CA THR A 54 -21.64 -6.90 8.08
C THR A 54 -20.16 -6.61 8.02
N ASP A 55 -19.74 -5.47 8.59
CA ASP A 55 -18.34 -5.11 8.79
C ASP A 55 -17.86 -5.33 10.23
N ALA A 56 -18.64 -6.01 11.08
CA ALA A 56 -18.39 -6.15 12.51
C ALA A 56 -17.00 -6.68 12.91
N ARG A 57 -16.33 -7.45 12.03
CA ARG A 57 -14.96 -7.94 12.26
C ARG A 57 -13.86 -6.94 11.92
N ALA A 58 -14.20 -5.91 11.13
CA ALA A 58 -13.32 -4.79 10.80
C ALA A 58 -13.59 -3.56 11.70
N VAL A 59 -14.75 -3.51 12.36
CA VAL A 59 -15.10 -2.48 13.36
C VAL A 59 -14.56 -2.87 14.73
N TRP A 60 -13.92 -1.90 15.37
CA TRP A 60 -13.35 -2.04 16.71
C TRP A 60 -14.09 -1.11 17.67
N VAL A 61 -14.25 -1.55 18.91
CA VAL A 61 -14.87 -0.81 20.01
C VAL A 61 -13.86 -0.58 21.12
N ASP A 62 -14.08 0.46 21.91
CA ASP A 62 -13.37 0.73 23.17
C ASP A 62 -14.11 0.03 24.33
N SER A 63 -13.61 -1.13 24.78
CA SER A 63 -14.22 -1.84 25.92
C SER A 63 -13.81 -1.30 27.30
N ASP A 64 -12.67 -0.62 27.39
CA ASP A 64 -12.03 -0.26 28.67
C ASP A 64 -12.20 1.23 29.04
N GLY A 65 -12.75 2.06 28.14
CA GLY A 65 -12.98 3.49 28.37
C GLY A 65 -11.74 4.36 28.24
N ASP A 66 -10.69 3.85 27.62
CA ASP A 66 -9.43 4.57 27.42
C ASP A 66 -9.40 5.37 26.10
N GLY A 67 -10.47 5.26 25.28
CA GLY A 67 -10.61 5.91 23.98
C GLY A 67 -9.84 5.22 22.84
N THR A 68 -9.25 4.05 23.07
CA THR A 68 -8.54 3.25 22.06
C THR A 68 -9.37 2.03 21.67
N PRO A 69 -9.74 1.88 20.39
CA PRO A 69 -10.42 0.67 19.95
C PRO A 69 -9.51 -0.57 20.12
N ASP A 70 -9.93 -1.53 20.94
CA ASP A 70 -9.12 -2.66 21.42
C ASP A 70 -9.78 -4.04 21.23
N THR A 71 -11.10 -4.08 21.00
CA THR A 71 -11.85 -5.31 20.74
C THR A 71 -12.69 -5.19 19.46
N PRO A 72 -12.69 -6.18 18.54
CA PRO A 72 -13.59 -6.16 17.39
C PRO A 72 -15.04 -6.33 17.81
N ALA A 73 -15.98 -5.69 17.10
CA ALA A 73 -17.43 -5.84 17.30
C ALA A 73 -17.97 -7.23 16.87
N ALA A 74 -17.10 -8.24 16.76
CA ALA A 74 -17.40 -9.60 16.31
C ALA A 74 -18.51 -10.27 17.13
N ALA A 75 -18.64 -9.95 18.43
CA ALA A 75 -19.71 -10.45 19.29
C ALA A 75 -21.12 -10.07 18.79
N VAL A 76 -21.27 -8.90 18.14
CA VAL A 76 -22.53 -8.50 17.51
C VAL A 76 -22.84 -9.41 16.34
N ALA A 77 -21.85 -9.68 15.47
CA ALA A 77 -22.03 -10.57 14.33
C ALA A 77 -22.28 -12.02 14.75
N ASP A 78 -21.60 -12.52 15.77
CA ASP A 78 -21.81 -13.87 16.30
C ASP A 78 -23.22 -14.03 16.88
N ALA A 79 -23.74 -13.01 17.55
CA ALA A 79 -25.11 -12.97 18.04
C ALA A 79 -26.14 -12.88 16.89
N VAL A 80 -25.94 -11.99 15.92
CA VAL A 80 -26.81 -11.93 14.72
C VAL A 80 -26.80 -13.27 13.99
N ALA A 81 -25.64 -13.92 13.86
CA ALA A 81 -25.50 -15.25 13.29
C ALA A 81 -26.29 -16.30 14.07
N SER A 82 -26.23 -16.27 15.40
CA SER A 82 -27.01 -17.15 16.29
C SER A 82 -28.51 -16.98 16.09
N GLU A 83 -29.01 -15.74 16.06
CA GLU A 83 -30.45 -15.46 15.90
C GLU A 83 -30.95 -15.79 14.49
N THR A 84 -30.20 -15.39 13.47
CA THR A 84 -30.61 -15.60 12.06
C THR A 84 -30.35 -17.02 11.57
N GLY A 85 -29.49 -17.79 12.25
CA GLY A 85 -28.98 -19.08 11.79
C GLY A 85 -27.97 -18.98 10.64
N CYS A 86 -27.50 -17.78 10.29
CA CYS A 86 -26.51 -17.58 9.23
C CYS A 86 -25.10 -18.00 9.67
N LYS A 87 -24.31 -18.54 8.74
CA LYS A 87 -22.97 -19.07 9.01
C LYS A 87 -21.91 -18.51 8.06
N ILE A 88 -20.71 -18.34 8.61
CA ILE A 88 -19.52 -17.88 7.90
C ILE A 88 -19.20 -18.86 6.76
N GLY A 89 -18.94 -18.32 5.57
CA GLY A 89 -18.68 -19.13 4.38
C GLY A 89 -19.93 -19.75 3.74
N GLU A 90 -21.11 -19.56 4.34
CA GLU A 90 -22.39 -19.97 3.77
C GLU A 90 -23.24 -18.76 3.42
N ASN A 91 -23.80 -18.07 4.42
CA ASN A 91 -24.76 -16.96 4.30
C ASN A 91 -24.52 -15.81 5.28
N LEU A 92 -23.31 -15.74 5.84
CA LEU A 92 -22.78 -14.61 6.60
C LEU A 92 -21.50 -14.13 5.91
N VAL A 93 -21.50 -12.87 5.48
CA VAL A 93 -20.43 -12.24 4.69
C VAL A 93 -19.85 -11.07 5.47
N PHE A 94 -18.54 -11.12 5.73
CA PHE A 94 -17.79 -10.02 6.34
C PHE A 94 -17.14 -9.13 5.29
N VAL A 95 -17.48 -7.84 5.28
CA VAL A 95 -16.80 -6.86 4.41
C VAL A 95 -15.81 -6.03 5.22
N GLN A 96 -14.81 -5.49 4.53
CA GLN A 96 -13.79 -4.66 5.15
C GLN A 96 -14.34 -3.25 5.43
N SER A 97 -13.95 -2.67 6.57
CA SER A 97 -14.18 -1.27 6.91
C SER A 97 -12.96 -0.71 7.65
N LYS A 98 -12.96 0.60 7.94
CA LYS A 98 -11.87 1.22 8.70
C LYS A 98 -12.05 0.86 10.19
N PRO A 99 -10.96 0.61 10.94
CA PRO A 99 -11.05 0.59 12.40
C PRO A 99 -11.70 1.88 12.88
N ALA A 100 -12.65 1.80 13.83
CA ALA A 100 -13.47 2.91 14.32
C ALA A 100 -14.52 3.50 13.34
N SER A 101 -14.95 2.76 12.32
CA SER A 101 -16.16 3.12 11.56
C SER A 101 -17.43 2.75 12.33
N ASP A 102 -18.55 3.34 11.92
CA ASP A 102 -19.86 2.85 12.34
C ASP A 102 -20.02 1.38 11.97
N LEU A 103 -20.65 0.62 12.85
CA LEU A 103 -21.03 -0.75 12.57
C LEU A 103 -22.25 -0.76 11.67
N PHE A 104 -22.24 -1.61 10.64
CA PHE A 104 -23.45 -1.95 9.93
C PHE A 104 -23.76 -3.45 9.95
N VAL A 105 -25.04 -3.75 9.94
CA VAL A 105 -25.57 -5.11 9.73
C VAL A 105 -26.68 -4.99 8.70
N ALA A 106 -26.56 -5.68 7.58
CA ALA A 106 -27.62 -5.82 6.59
C ALA A 106 -28.14 -7.24 6.61
N VAL A 107 -29.44 -7.42 6.82
CA VAL A 107 -30.12 -8.71 6.74
C VAL A 107 -31.02 -8.69 5.52
N PHE A 108 -30.72 -9.56 4.57
CA PHE A 108 -31.49 -9.77 3.36
C PHE A 108 -32.28 -11.07 3.46
N TYR A 109 -33.52 -11.06 2.99
CA TYR A 109 -34.34 -12.25 2.80
C TYR A 109 -34.97 -12.20 1.42
N GLY A 110 -34.56 -13.13 0.55
CA GLY A 110 -35.07 -13.17 -0.81
C GLY A 110 -34.42 -14.18 -1.73
N ASP A 111 -34.99 -14.25 -2.93
CA ASP A 111 -34.57 -15.02 -4.09
C ASP A 111 -34.80 -14.20 -5.37
N GLU A 112 -34.65 -14.82 -6.54
CA GLU A 112 -34.84 -14.16 -7.83
C GLU A 112 -36.23 -13.50 -8.02
N SER A 113 -37.24 -13.93 -7.27
CA SER A 113 -38.64 -13.51 -7.44
C SER A 113 -39.10 -12.49 -6.41
N SER A 114 -38.44 -12.44 -5.25
CA SER A 114 -38.82 -11.56 -4.14
C SER A 114 -37.61 -11.24 -3.27
N GLY A 115 -37.52 -10.00 -2.79
CA GLY A 115 -36.45 -9.63 -1.87
C GLY A 115 -36.85 -8.52 -0.93
N LYS A 116 -36.40 -8.61 0.30
CA LYS A 116 -36.51 -7.57 1.32
C LYS A 116 -35.19 -7.45 2.06
N LEU A 117 -34.85 -6.24 2.45
CA LEU A 117 -33.61 -5.95 3.15
C LEU A 117 -33.88 -5.02 4.33
N VAL A 118 -33.27 -5.32 5.47
CA VAL A 118 -33.17 -4.40 6.59
C VAL A 118 -31.71 -4.08 6.83
N PHE A 119 -31.38 -2.80 6.80
CA PHE A 119 -30.05 -2.27 7.06
C PHE A 119 -30.04 -1.57 8.41
N TYR A 120 -29.09 -1.94 9.25
CA TYR A 120 -28.83 -1.33 10.54
C TYR A 120 -27.49 -0.60 10.50
N ARG A 121 -27.45 0.60 11.06
CA ARG A 121 -26.21 1.33 11.34
C ARG A 121 -26.18 1.71 12.80
N VAL A 122 -25.11 1.33 13.50
CA VAL A 122 -24.85 1.71 14.89
C VAL A 122 -23.64 2.64 14.84
N THR A 123 -23.80 3.87 15.30
CA THR A 123 -22.67 4.82 15.31
C THR A 123 -21.55 4.26 16.16
N HIS A 124 -20.31 4.50 15.75
CA HIS A 124 -19.15 4.05 16.53
C HIS A 124 -19.24 4.56 17.98
N SER A 125 -19.65 5.82 18.18
CA SER A 125 -19.86 6.39 19.51
C SER A 125 -20.89 5.64 20.35
N LEU A 126 -22.01 5.19 19.77
CA LEU A 126 -22.98 4.40 20.53
C LEU A 126 -22.42 3.00 20.83
N LEU A 127 -21.74 2.40 19.86
CA LEU A 127 -21.17 1.07 19.99
C LEU A 127 -20.14 0.99 21.12
N ASP A 128 -19.28 2.01 21.26
CA ASP A 128 -18.35 2.13 22.38
C ASP A 128 -19.07 2.25 23.73
N ARG A 129 -20.12 3.09 23.79
CA ARG A 129 -20.91 3.26 25.02
C ARG A 129 -21.61 1.96 25.43
N ILE A 130 -22.03 1.14 24.47
CA ILE A 130 -22.58 -0.20 24.71
C ILE A 130 -21.48 -1.13 25.22
N ALA A 131 -20.30 -1.15 24.58
CA ALA A 131 -19.18 -1.99 25.00
C ALA A 131 -18.72 -1.69 26.44
N ARG A 132 -18.81 -0.43 26.87
CA ARG A 132 -18.50 0.00 28.25
C ARG A 132 -19.65 -0.21 29.25
N GLY A 133 -20.78 -0.76 28.83
CA GLY A 133 -21.97 -0.92 29.67
C GLY A 133 -22.64 0.39 30.09
N GLU A 134 -22.34 1.51 29.42
CA GLU A 134 -22.90 2.84 29.72
C GLU A 134 -24.33 2.99 29.19
N VAL A 135 -24.71 2.16 28.22
CA VAL A 135 -26.03 2.17 27.57
C VAL A 135 -26.61 0.76 27.56
N SER A 136 -27.79 0.61 28.18
CA SER A 136 -28.53 -0.64 28.11
C SER A 136 -29.20 -0.83 26.76
N VAL A 137 -28.96 -1.96 26.11
CA VAL A 137 -29.53 -2.33 24.80
C VAL A 137 -31.06 -2.36 24.79
N ASP A 138 -31.69 -2.71 25.92
CA ASP A 138 -33.15 -2.75 26.05
C ASP A 138 -33.79 -1.37 25.88
N SER A 139 -33.07 -0.31 26.24
CA SER A 139 -33.54 1.07 26.13
C SER A 139 -33.46 1.64 24.71
N LEU A 140 -32.77 0.97 23.79
CA LEU A 140 -32.56 1.45 22.42
C LEU A 140 -33.79 1.24 21.54
N THR A 141 -34.16 2.27 20.78
CA THR A 141 -35.21 2.22 19.76
C THR A 141 -34.66 2.52 18.38
N PHE A 142 -34.99 1.69 17.40
CA PHE A 142 -34.58 1.91 16.02
C PHE A 142 -35.27 3.14 15.43
N THR A 143 -34.49 4.02 14.79
CA THR A 143 -35.00 5.20 14.07
C THR A 143 -34.67 5.13 12.58
N SER A 144 -35.51 5.73 11.74
CA SER A 144 -35.26 5.85 10.29
C SER A 144 -34.59 7.18 9.91
N ASP A 145 -34.43 8.09 10.87
CA ASP A 145 -33.83 9.41 10.65
C ASP A 145 -32.33 9.38 10.99
N PRO A 146 -31.42 9.51 10.01
CA PRO A 146 -29.98 9.50 10.27
C PRO A 146 -29.47 10.72 11.05
N SER A 147 -30.31 11.74 11.28
CA SER A 147 -30.00 12.91 12.11
C SER A 147 -30.35 12.72 13.59
N ASP A 148 -31.01 11.61 13.94
CA ASP A 148 -31.34 11.27 15.33
C ASP A 148 -30.05 11.01 16.14
N GLU A 149 -29.95 11.66 17.31
CA GLU A 149 -28.83 11.55 18.25
C GLU A 149 -28.75 10.18 18.94
N ASN A 150 -29.79 9.35 18.82
CA ASN A 150 -29.86 8.00 19.40
C ASN A 150 -28.80 7.03 18.86
N GLY A 151 -28.19 7.31 17.70
CA GLY A 151 -27.02 6.57 17.20
C GLY A 151 -27.29 5.15 16.68
N ILE A 152 -28.54 4.68 16.62
CA ILE A 152 -28.93 3.38 16.05
C ILE A 152 -30.03 3.53 15.01
N TYR A 153 -29.68 3.32 13.76
CA TYR A 153 -30.52 3.57 12.60
C TYR A 153 -30.97 2.27 11.96
N ARG A 154 -32.19 2.26 11.44
CA ARG A 154 -32.81 1.15 10.73
C ARG A 154 -33.45 1.64 9.44
N TYR A 155 -33.09 1.01 8.34
CA TYR A 155 -33.65 1.27 7.03
C TYR A 155 -34.19 -0.01 6.41
N VAL A 156 -35.44 0.03 5.93
CA VAL A 156 -36.13 -1.12 5.33
C VAL A 156 -36.33 -0.87 3.84
N LEU A 157 -35.90 -1.82 3.02
CA LEU A 157 -36.19 -1.88 1.59
C LEU A 157 -37.09 -3.09 1.30
N GLY A 158 -38.27 -2.81 0.76
CA GLY A 158 -39.16 -3.82 0.18
C GLY A 158 -38.96 -3.94 -1.32
N ASP A 159 -39.49 -5.03 -1.89
CA ASP A 159 -39.52 -5.30 -3.34
C ASP A 159 -38.14 -5.25 -4.02
N LEU A 160 -37.09 -5.66 -3.29
CA LEU A 160 -35.71 -5.64 -3.72
C LEU A 160 -35.38 -6.85 -4.60
N THR A 161 -35.79 -6.79 -5.87
CA THR A 161 -35.33 -7.70 -6.92
C THR A 161 -34.52 -6.93 -7.95
N ALA A 162 -33.68 -7.63 -8.71
CA ALA A 162 -32.87 -6.99 -9.72
C ALA A 162 -33.72 -6.35 -10.82
N GLU A 163 -34.80 -7.01 -11.23
CA GLU A 163 -35.77 -6.51 -12.19
C GLU A 163 -36.44 -5.21 -11.71
N ASN A 164 -36.81 -5.14 -10.43
CA ASN A 164 -37.44 -3.93 -9.88
C ASN A 164 -36.45 -2.78 -9.78
N VAL A 165 -35.24 -3.03 -9.27
CA VAL A 165 -34.17 -2.02 -9.20
C VAL A 165 -33.84 -1.52 -10.61
N PHE A 166 -33.76 -2.42 -11.60
CA PHE A 166 -33.52 -2.08 -13.01
C PHE A 166 -34.64 -1.23 -13.61
N ARG A 167 -35.91 -1.60 -13.38
CA ARG A 167 -37.08 -0.85 -13.87
C ARG A 167 -37.16 0.55 -13.27
N GLU A 168 -37.07 0.66 -11.95
CA GLU A 168 -37.12 1.95 -11.25
C GLU A 168 -36.02 2.88 -11.74
N LEU A 169 -34.86 2.30 -12.02
CA LEU A 169 -33.73 3.04 -12.50
C LEU A 169 -33.88 3.52 -13.93
N LEU A 170 -34.26 2.64 -14.86
CA LEU A 170 -34.53 3.06 -16.23
C LEU A 170 -35.65 4.10 -16.25
N SER A 171 -36.67 3.93 -15.41
CA SER A 171 -37.72 4.93 -15.21
C SER A 171 -37.18 6.26 -14.67
N ALA A 172 -36.26 6.26 -13.70
CA ALA A 172 -35.59 7.47 -13.19
C ALA A 172 -34.73 8.15 -14.26
N ALA A 173 -34.17 7.37 -15.18
CA ALA A 173 -33.47 7.85 -16.37
C ALA A 173 -34.41 8.12 -17.56
N GLY A 174 -35.74 8.09 -17.39
CA GLY A 174 -36.70 8.35 -18.48
C GLY A 174 -36.63 7.36 -19.66
N ILE A 175 -36.13 6.15 -19.43
CA ILE A 175 -35.99 5.08 -20.43
C ILE A 175 -37.08 4.03 -20.20
N ASP A 176 -37.76 3.63 -21.28
CA ASP A 176 -38.70 2.51 -21.22
C ASP A 176 -37.93 1.18 -21.01
N PRO A 177 -38.17 0.47 -19.89
CA PRO A 177 -37.52 -0.81 -19.64
C PRO A 177 -37.97 -1.93 -20.58
N SER A 178 -39.10 -1.81 -21.28
CA SER A 178 -39.66 -2.89 -22.11
C SER A 178 -38.72 -3.36 -23.23
N GLY A 179 -37.89 -2.46 -23.77
CA GLY A 179 -36.89 -2.77 -24.80
C GLY A 179 -35.72 -3.65 -24.32
N TYR A 180 -35.53 -3.79 -23.01
CA TYR A 180 -34.44 -4.55 -22.40
C TYR A 180 -34.94 -5.78 -21.63
N MET A 181 -36.24 -6.08 -21.75
CA MET A 181 -36.88 -7.13 -20.96
C MET A 181 -37.68 -8.10 -21.83
N THR A 182 -37.74 -9.35 -21.38
CA THR A 182 -38.55 -10.44 -21.96
C THR A 182 -39.21 -11.18 -20.82
N ASP A 183 -40.54 -11.37 -20.90
CA ASP A 183 -41.36 -12.02 -19.86
C ASP A 183 -41.13 -11.48 -18.44
N GLY A 184 -40.99 -10.15 -18.35
CA GLY A 184 -40.80 -9.47 -17.07
C GLY A 184 -39.37 -9.49 -16.54
N ARG A 185 -38.44 -10.19 -17.19
CA ARG A 185 -37.03 -10.37 -16.81
C ARG A 185 -36.09 -9.59 -17.71
N ILE A 186 -34.90 -9.27 -17.20
CA ILE A 186 -33.82 -8.64 -18.00
C ILE A 186 -33.36 -9.62 -19.08
N ASP A 187 -33.27 -9.15 -20.33
CA ASP A 187 -32.87 -9.94 -21.51
C ASP A 187 -31.46 -9.54 -21.98
N LEU A 188 -30.52 -10.49 -21.89
CA LEU A 188 -29.11 -10.26 -22.19
C LEU A 188 -28.84 -10.11 -23.69
N GLN A 189 -29.58 -10.84 -24.52
CA GLN A 189 -29.43 -10.77 -25.95
C GLN A 189 -29.89 -9.40 -26.46
N LYS A 190 -31.02 -8.90 -25.93
CA LYS A 190 -31.48 -7.53 -26.21
C LYS A 190 -30.51 -6.46 -25.73
N LEU A 191 -29.88 -6.65 -24.56
CA LEU A 191 -28.81 -5.77 -24.07
C LEU A 191 -27.57 -5.78 -24.99
N ASP A 192 -27.19 -6.95 -25.51
CA ASP A 192 -26.09 -7.11 -26.47
C ASP A 192 -26.41 -6.50 -27.85
N GLU A 193 -27.66 -6.64 -28.33
CA GLU A 193 -28.12 -6.21 -29.66
C GLU A 193 -28.42 -4.71 -29.77
N HIS A 194 -29.13 -4.14 -28.80
CA HIS A 194 -29.59 -2.75 -28.88
C HIS A 194 -28.51 -1.73 -28.52
N GLY A 195 -27.46 -2.15 -27.79
CA GLY A 195 -26.56 -1.23 -27.13
C GLY A 195 -27.32 -0.27 -26.19
N TRP A 196 -26.60 0.54 -25.43
CA TRP A 196 -27.23 1.54 -24.56
C TRP A 196 -27.47 2.86 -25.31
N ASP A 197 -27.88 2.79 -26.58
CA ASP A 197 -27.94 3.96 -27.47
C ASP A 197 -29.01 4.97 -27.03
N GLY A 198 -30.06 4.52 -26.33
CA GLY A 198 -31.11 5.37 -25.76
C GLY A 198 -30.75 6.15 -24.48
N PHE A 199 -29.64 5.82 -23.81
CA PHE A 199 -29.21 6.50 -22.58
C PHE A 199 -28.32 7.72 -22.91
N ASP A 200 -28.82 8.92 -22.66
CA ASP A 200 -28.09 10.19 -22.82
C ASP A 200 -28.08 10.97 -21.48
N PRO A 201 -27.00 10.87 -20.68
CA PRO A 201 -26.95 11.43 -19.31
C PRO A 201 -27.20 12.94 -19.24
N ASP A 202 -27.03 13.65 -20.35
CA ASP A 202 -27.23 15.09 -20.45
C ASP A 202 -28.71 15.49 -20.62
N LYS A 203 -29.61 14.53 -20.89
CA LYS A 203 -31.06 14.78 -21.08
C LYS A 203 -31.93 14.63 -19.84
N TYR A 204 -31.36 14.20 -18.70
CA TYR A 204 -32.14 13.83 -17.51
C TYR A 204 -31.89 14.79 -16.33
N THR A 205 -32.95 15.03 -15.57
CA THR A 205 -32.95 15.99 -14.47
C THR A 205 -32.27 15.40 -13.22
N ASP A 206 -31.57 16.23 -12.47
CA ASP A 206 -30.80 15.81 -11.30
C ASP A 206 -31.70 15.25 -10.19
N GLU A 207 -32.98 15.66 -10.13
CA GLU A 207 -33.91 15.29 -9.06
C GLU A 207 -34.35 13.81 -9.11
N ALA A 208 -34.59 13.25 -10.29
CA ALA A 208 -35.02 11.85 -10.43
C ALA A 208 -33.89 10.87 -10.07
N LEU A 209 -32.66 11.18 -10.50
CA LEU A 209 -31.46 10.42 -10.13
C LEU A 209 -31.13 10.59 -8.64
N GLN A 210 -31.37 11.77 -8.07
CA GLN A 210 -31.20 12.02 -6.64
C GLN A 210 -32.18 11.18 -5.80
N SER A 211 -33.46 11.10 -6.20
CA SER A 211 -34.46 10.27 -5.50
C SER A 211 -34.09 8.78 -5.49
N PHE A 212 -33.65 8.25 -6.64
CA PHE A 212 -33.12 6.88 -6.72
C PHE A 212 -31.89 6.70 -5.82
N ASN A 213 -30.97 7.66 -5.87
CA ASN A 213 -29.77 7.65 -5.03
C ASN A 213 -30.13 7.64 -3.55
N ASP A 214 -31.08 8.47 -3.11
CA ASP A 214 -31.50 8.58 -1.73
C ASP A 214 -32.18 7.31 -1.22
N LYS A 215 -32.97 6.64 -2.09
CA LYS A 215 -33.61 5.35 -1.77
C LYS A 215 -32.57 4.24 -1.59
N TYR A 216 -31.67 4.05 -2.55
CA TYR A 216 -30.82 2.86 -2.58
C TYR A 216 -29.44 3.04 -1.92
N PHE A 217 -28.91 4.26 -1.85
CA PHE A 217 -27.54 4.51 -1.42
C PHE A 217 -27.44 5.52 -0.27
N GLY A 218 -28.14 6.65 -0.36
CA GLY A 218 -28.03 7.76 0.59
C GLY A 218 -28.33 7.35 2.04
N LYS A 219 -29.35 6.51 2.22
CA LYS A 219 -29.76 6.02 3.55
C LYS A 219 -28.89 4.91 4.14
N MET A 220 -28.01 4.31 3.35
CA MET A 220 -27.04 3.29 3.82
C MET A 220 -25.64 3.88 4.05
N CYS A 221 -25.52 5.21 4.14
CA CYS A 221 -24.31 5.91 4.62
C CYS A 221 -23.02 5.52 3.89
N GLY A 222 -23.11 5.24 2.58
CA GLY A 222 -21.99 4.83 1.74
C GLY A 222 -21.87 3.32 1.51
N PHE A 223 -22.57 2.49 2.29
CA PHE A 223 -22.56 1.02 2.15
C PHE A 223 -23.60 0.47 1.15
N GLY A 224 -24.46 1.32 0.60
CA GLY A 224 -25.53 0.86 -0.31
C GLY A 224 -25.00 0.09 -1.51
N PHE A 225 -23.83 0.45 -2.02
CA PHE A 225 -23.19 -0.26 -3.12
C PHE A 225 -22.76 -1.69 -2.75
N THR A 226 -22.03 -1.83 -1.64
CA THR A 226 -21.63 -3.12 -1.07
C THR A 226 -22.83 -4.01 -0.79
N VAL A 227 -23.81 -3.48 -0.06
CA VAL A 227 -24.98 -4.25 0.39
C VAL A 227 -25.83 -4.72 -0.79
N LEU A 228 -26.14 -3.82 -1.73
CA LEU A 228 -27.02 -4.15 -2.86
C LEU A 228 -26.35 -5.11 -3.85
N SER A 229 -25.07 -4.91 -4.17
CA SER A 229 -24.35 -5.79 -5.10
C SER A 229 -24.29 -7.23 -4.57
N ILE A 230 -24.04 -7.41 -3.28
CA ILE A 230 -23.97 -8.73 -2.63
C ILE A 230 -25.38 -9.35 -2.51
N ALA A 231 -26.36 -8.62 -1.99
CA ALA A 231 -27.71 -9.13 -1.77
C ALA A 231 -28.42 -9.54 -3.08
N LEU A 232 -28.29 -8.74 -4.13
CA LEU A 232 -28.90 -9.06 -5.43
C LEU A 232 -28.19 -10.23 -6.12
N SER A 233 -26.86 -10.31 -6.05
CA SER A 233 -26.09 -11.45 -6.59
C SER A 233 -26.41 -12.74 -5.86
N TRP A 234 -26.56 -12.67 -4.54
CA TRP A 234 -27.00 -13.78 -3.71
C TRP A 234 -28.34 -14.36 -4.14
N ALA A 235 -29.34 -13.49 -4.28
CA ALA A 235 -30.68 -13.86 -4.73
C ALA A 235 -30.68 -14.51 -6.13
N ASN A 236 -29.67 -14.22 -6.95
CA ASN A 236 -29.50 -14.69 -8.32
C ASN A 236 -28.45 -15.80 -8.46
N GLY A 237 -28.08 -16.48 -7.37
CA GLY A 237 -27.31 -17.73 -7.43
C GLY A 237 -25.79 -17.57 -7.39
N LEU A 238 -25.26 -16.50 -6.79
CA LEU A 238 -23.82 -16.34 -6.53
C LEU A 238 -23.19 -17.64 -5.96
N PRO A 239 -22.18 -18.23 -6.62
CA PRO A 239 -21.57 -19.47 -6.13
C PRO A 239 -20.84 -19.25 -4.79
N ARG A 240 -21.17 -20.08 -3.79
CA ARG A 240 -20.67 -19.93 -2.41
C ARG A 240 -19.14 -19.97 -2.27
N ARG A 241 -18.44 -20.64 -3.19
CA ARG A 241 -16.97 -20.67 -3.24
C ARG A 241 -16.34 -19.28 -3.36
N TYR A 242 -17.05 -18.30 -3.90
CA TYR A 242 -16.54 -16.94 -4.13
C TYR A 242 -16.88 -15.97 -3.01
N LEU A 243 -17.54 -16.40 -1.93
CA LEU A 243 -17.84 -15.51 -0.80
C LEU A 243 -16.56 -14.92 -0.21
N ALA A 244 -15.49 -15.69 -0.07
CA ALA A 244 -14.19 -15.16 0.38
C ALA A 244 -13.63 -14.08 -0.58
N SER A 245 -13.87 -14.21 -1.89
CA SER A 245 -13.50 -13.19 -2.87
C SER A 245 -14.31 -11.91 -2.68
N VAL A 246 -15.61 -12.04 -2.40
CA VAL A 246 -16.52 -10.93 -2.14
C VAL A 246 -16.20 -10.23 -0.82
N GLU A 247 -15.93 -10.99 0.25
CA GLU A 247 -15.49 -10.47 1.55
C GLU A 247 -14.21 -9.63 1.43
N ARG A 248 -13.26 -10.11 0.62
CA ARG A 248 -12.00 -9.40 0.35
C ARG A 248 -12.22 -8.16 -0.52
N HIS A 249 -13.06 -8.26 -1.54
CA HIS A 249 -13.26 -7.20 -2.53
C HIS A 249 -14.27 -6.13 -2.09
N ASP A 250 -15.02 -6.37 -1.02
CA ASP A 250 -16.06 -5.51 -0.41
C ASP A 250 -17.33 -5.24 -1.23
N HIS A 251 -17.39 -5.70 -2.48
CA HIS A 251 -18.57 -5.61 -3.34
C HIS A 251 -18.50 -6.65 -4.47
N LEU A 252 -19.60 -6.83 -5.21
CA LEU A 252 -19.53 -7.44 -6.53
C LEU A 252 -19.44 -6.36 -7.61
N CYS A 253 -18.63 -6.63 -8.62
CA CYS A 253 -18.55 -5.84 -9.84
C CYS A 253 -18.22 -6.74 -11.03
N PRO A 254 -18.40 -6.24 -12.27
CA PRO A 254 -18.11 -7.02 -13.48
C PRO A 254 -16.66 -7.51 -13.55
N GLY A 255 -15.74 -6.71 -13.02
CA GLY A 255 -14.33 -7.08 -12.92
C GLY A 255 -14.14 -8.30 -12.03
N LEU A 256 -14.67 -8.29 -10.80
CA LEU A 256 -14.56 -9.43 -9.89
C LEU A 256 -15.19 -10.70 -10.48
N ILE A 257 -16.40 -10.59 -11.05
CA ILE A 257 -17.10 -11.72 -11.68
C ILE A 257 -16.32 -12.30 -12.86
N SER A 258 -15.68 -11.46 -13.68
CA SER A 258 -14.82 -11.96 -14.76
C SER A 258 -13.69 -12.86 -14.23
N GLY A 259 -13.14 -12.54 -13.07
CA GLY A 259 -12.16 -13.37 -12.36
C GLY A 259 -12.75 -14.69 -11.88
N MET A 260 -13.95 -14.65 -11.29
CA MET A 260 -14.68 -15.85 -10.88
C MET A 260 -14.97 -16.79 -12.06
N LEU A 261 -15.40 -16.25 -13.21
CA LEU A 261 -15.63 -17.02 -14.43
C LEU A 261 -14.34 -17.62 -14.98
N ILE A 262 -13.21 -16.90 -14.92
CA ILE A 262 -11.89 -17.42 -15.30
C ILE A 262 -11.51 -18.61 -14.42
N VAL A 263 -11.67 -18.48 -13.09
CA VAL A 263 -11.39 -19.56 -12.14
C VAL A 263 -12.30 -20.77 -12.39
N ASP A 264 -13.59 -20.57 -12.58
CA ASP A 264 -14.54 -21.65 -12.89
C ASP A 264 -14.21 -22.34 -14.21
N LYS A 265 -13.78 -21.58 -15.23
CA LYS A 265 -13.32 -22.15 -16.52
C LYS A 265 -12.08 -23.02 -16.32
N LEU A 266 -11.10 -22.56 -15.54
CA LEU A 266 -9.90 -23.33 -15.19
C LEU A 266 -10.24 -24.61 -14.41
N LEU A 267 -11.19 -24.54 -13.46
CA LEU A 267 -11.66 -25.69 -12.69
C LEU A 267 -12.38 -26.70 -13.59
N ARG A 268 -13.29 -26.24 -14.46
CA ARG A 268 -14.04 -27.09 -15.40
C ARG A 268 -13.13 -27.81 -16.40
N GLU A 269 -12.05 -27.16 -16.83
CA GLU A 269 -11.06 -27.75 -17.73
C GLU A 269 -9.96 -28.55 -17.02
N GLY A 270 -10.00 -28.69 -15.69
CA GLY A 270 -9.01 -29.44 -14.91
C GLY A 270 -7.62 -28.79 -14.86
N LYS A 271 -7.53 -27.48 -15.14
CA LYS A 271 -6.28 -26.72 -15.27
C LYS A 271 -5.84 -26.01 -14.00
N ALA A 272 -6.77 -25.78 -13.06
CA ALA A 272 -6.52 -24.97 -11.86
C ALA A 272 -5.35 -25.46 -10.99
N GLU A 273 -5.22 -26.78 -10.78
CA GLU A 273 -4.16 -27.36 -9.93
C GLU A 273 -2.76 -27.29 -10.55
N ALA A 274 -2.71 -27.23 -11.89
CA ALA A 274 -1.47 -27.12 -12.65
C ALA A 274 -0.89 -25.71 -12.60
N VAL A 275 -1.68 -24.68 -12.27
CA VAL A 275 -1.21 -23.29 -12.22
C VAL A 275 -0.09 -23.14 -11.19
N ARG A 276 1.01 -22.51 -11.61
CA ARG A 276 2.19 -22.22 -10.80
C ARG A 276 2.36 -20.75 -10.50
N PHE A 277 2.16 -19.91 -11.51
CA PHE A 277 2.07 -18.47 -11.31
C PHE A 277 1.15 -17.83 -12.34
N TYR A 278 0.75 -16.61 -12.03
CA TYR A 278 -0.17 -15.82 -12.85
C TYR A 278 0.39 -14.42 -13.10
N VAL A 279 0.27 -13.94 -14.33
CA VAL A 279 0.57 -12.56 -14.69
C VAL A 279 -0.74 -11.84 -14.98
N ALA A 280 -1.10 -10.91 -14.10
CA ALA A 280 -2.25 -10.04 -14.26
C ALA A 280 -2.01 -9.06 -15.41
N CYS A 281 -2.99 -8.96 -16.33
CA CYS A 281 -2.91 -8.05 -17.46
C CYS A 281 -4.31 -7.51 -17.85
N PRO A 282 -4.60 -6.23 -17.61
CA PRO A 282 -4.03 -5.42 -16.53
C PRO A 282 -4.48 -5.95 -15.15
N ILE A 283 -3.86 -5.46 -14.07
CA ILE A 283 -4.39 -5.67 -12.72
C ILE A 283 -5.67 -4.85 -12.49
N TRP A 284 -6.68 -5.47 -11.89
CA TRP A 284 -8.01 -4.93 -11.56
C TRP A 284 -8.81 -5.93 -10.72
N CYS A 285 -10.10 -5.66 -10.50
CA CYS A 285 -10.98 -6.42 -9.60
C CYS A 285 -11.02 -7.94 -9.83
N LYS A 286 -10.80 -8.43 -11.07
CA LYS A 286 -10.81 -9.87 -11.37
C LYS A 286 -9.80 -10.64 -10.55
N ASP A 287 -8.70 -9.97 -10.22
CA ASP A 287 -7.55 -10.64 -9.68
C ASP A 287 -7.80 -11.06 -8.23
N ASP A 288 -8.66 -10.35 -7.49
CA ASP A 288 -9.08 -10.76 -6.13
C ASP A 288 -9.76 -12.14 -6.13
N ALA A 289 -10.58 -12.47 -7.14
CA ALA A 289 -11.16 -13.80 -7.28
C ALA A 289 -10.09 -14.87 -7.62
N ILE A 290 -9.11 -14.51 -8.46
CA ILE A 290 -8.00 -15.39 -8.83
C ILE A 290 -7.11 -15.69 -7.61
N TYR A 291 -6.71 -14.67 -6.84
CA TYR A 291 -5.83 -14.84 -5.69
C TYR A 291 -6.50 -15.65 -4.58
N THR A 292 -7.75 -15.32 -4.26
CA THR A 292 -8.49 -15.96 -3.16
C THR A 292 -8.82 -17.42 -3.45
N THR A 293 -9.00 -17.77 -4.73
CA THR A 293 -9.41 -19.14 -5.10
C THR A 293 -8.24 -20.03 -5.53
N LEU A 294 -7.22 -19.47 -6.21
CA LEU A 294 -6.07 -20.23 -6.72
C LEU A 294 -4.81 -20.09 -5.87
N ASP A 295 -4.84 -19.30 -4.80
CA ASP A 295 -3.71 -19.10 -3.88
C ASP A 295 -2.46 -18.49 -4.56
N LEU A 296 -2.71 -17.55 -5.47
CA LEU A 296 -1.70 -16.81 -6.22
C LEU A 296 -1.56 -15.42 -5.59
N THR A 297 -0.47 -15.15 -4.88
CA THR A 297 -0.27 -13.87 -4.16
C THR A 297 1.14 -13.35 -4.38
N GLN A 298 1.30 -12.02 -4.33
CA GLN A 298 2.63 -11.40 -4.45
C GLN A 298 3.58 -11.89 -3.34
N GLY A 299 3.07 -12.09 -2.12
CA GLY A 299 3.85 -12.63 -0.99
C GLY A 299 4.40 -14.05 -1.24
N LYS A 300 3.69 -14.86 -2.03
CA LYS A 300 4.15 -16.20 -2.46
C LYS A 300 5.01 -16.18 -3.72
N ARG A 301 5.28 -14.99 -4.29
CA ARG A 301 6.05 -14.77 -5.53
C ARG A 301 5.51 -15.57 -6.72
N ASN A 302 4.20 -15.78 -6.76
CA ASN A 302 3.50 -16.49 -7.83
C ASN A 302 2.41 -15.64 -8.49
N HIS A 303 2.47 -14.32 -8.28
CA HIS A 303 1.62 -13.33 -8.94
C HIS A 303 2.45 -12.13 -9.39
N PHE A 304 2.36 -11.80 -10.68
CA PHE A 304 3.09 -10.71 -11.34
C PHE A 304 2.10 -9.78 -12.04
N VAL A 305 2.48 -8.52 -12.25
CA VAL A 305 1.62 -7.52 -12.88
C VAL A 305 2.26 -7.03 -14.16
N PHE A 306 1.46 -6.98 -15.23
CA PHE A 306 1.84 -6.41 -16.51
C PHE A 306 0.77 -5.45 -17.02
N HIS A 307 1.19 -4.29 -17.52
CA HIS A 307 0.31 -3.25 -18.03
C HIS A 307 0.56 -3.01 -19.52
N PRO A 308 -0.22 -3.63 -20.42
CA PRO A 308 -0.12 -3.32 -21.85
C PRO A 308 -0.62 -1.91 -22.14
N ASP A 309 -0.02 -1.25 -23.12
CA ASP A 309 -0.50 0.06 -23.58
C ASP A 309 -1.82 -0.05 -24.37
N SER A 310 -2.38 1.07 -24.84
CA SER A 310 -3.64 1.05 -25.61
C SER A 310 -3.52 0.31 -26.94
N ARG A 311 -2.40 0.44 -27.66
CA ARG A 311 -2.17 -0.22 -28.96
C ARG A 311 -1.95 -1.72 -28.78
N GLU A 312 -1.18 -2.11 -27.78
CA GLU A 312 -0.95 -3.51 -27.41
C GLU A 312 -2.25 -4.18 -26.99
N ARG A 313 -3.06 -3.53 -26.14
CA ARG A 313 -4.40 -4.04 -25.78
C ARG A 313 -5.28 -4.25 -26.99
N ASP A 314 -5.31 -3.29 -27.93
CA ASP A 314 -6.11 -3.40 -29.14
C ASP A 314 -5.61 -4.53 -30.05
N LEU A 315 -4.28 -4.68 -30.19
CA LEU A 315 -3.67 -5.76 -30.95
C LEU A 315 -3.97 -7.14 -30.33
N LEU A 316 -3.77 -7.27 -29.02
CA LEU A 316 -4.07 -8.48 -28.26
C LEU A 316 -5.54 -8.83 -28.34
N ASN A 317 -6.43 -7.85 -28.20
CA ASN A 317 -7.87 -8.05 -28.32
C ASN A 317 -8.25 -8.61 -29.69
N ARG A 318 -7.70 -8.04 -30.78
CA ARG A 318 -7.90 -8.55 -32.15
C ARG A 318 -7.33 -9.95 -32.34
N LYS A 319 -6.11 -10.23 -31.85
CA LYS A 319 -5.43 -11.52 -32.03
C LYS A 319 -6.04 -12.65 -31.21
N LEU A 320 -6.55 -12.34 -30.02
CA LEU A 320 -7.06 -13.31 -29.06
C LEU A 320 -8.59 -13.44 -29.07
N GLY A 321 -9.30 -12.54 -29.77
CA GLY A 321 -10.76 -12.56 -29.88
C GLY A 321 -11.49 -12.19 -28.59
N GLY A 322 -10.86 -11.38 -27.73
CA GLY A 322 -11.37 -10.94 -26.45
C GLY A 322 -10.34 -10.12 -25.66
N SER A 323 -10.79 -9.39 -24.64
CA SER A 323 -9.90 -8.56 -23.83
C SER A 323 -8.90 -9.44 -23.07
N PRO A 324 -7.58 -9.20 -23.16
CA PRO A 324 -6.60 -9.95 -22.39
C PRO A 324 -6.89 -9.77 -20.89
N ALA A 325 -6.99 -10.89 -20.18
CA ALA A 325 -7.16 -10.91 -18.73
C ALA A 325 -5.86 -11.34 -18.02
N GLY A 326 -5.02 -12.12 -18.66
CA GLY A 326 -3.72 -12.47 -18.10
C GLY A 326 -3.20 -13.79 -18.59
N VAL A 327 -2.04 -14.15 -18.07
CA VAL A 327 -1.31 -15.37 -18.48
C VAL A 327 -1.11 -16.23 -17.25
N PHE A 328 -1.70 -17.42 -17.27
CA PHE A 328 -1.46 -18.46 -16.27
C PHE A 328 -0.34 -19.36 -16.78
N VAL A 329 0.66 -19.61 -15.95
CA VAL A 329 1.71 -20.58 -16.27
C VAL A 329 1.43 -21.86 -15.51
N LEU A 330 1.21 -22.93 -16.26
CA LEU A 330 0.86 -24.26 -15.79
C LEU A 330 2.09 -25.16 -15.84
N GLN A 331 2.17 -26.10 -14.92
CA GLN A 331 3.14 -27.19 -14.94
C GLN A 331 2.44 -28.52 -15.23
N GLU A 332 2.85 -29.17 -16.31
CA GLU A 332 2.36 -30.48 -16.73
C GLU A 332 3.56 -31.44 -16.85
N GLY A 333 3.82 -32.22 -15.78
CA GLY A 333 5.02 -33.04 -15.71
C GLY A 333 6.29 -32.18 -15.58
N GLU A 334 7.25 -32.40 -16.49
CA GLU A 334 8.50 -31.61 -16.58
C GLU A 334 8.34 -30.34 -17.44
N ASP A 335 7.25 -30.24 -18.21
CA ASP A 335 7.01 -29.14 -19.14
C ASP A 335 6.18 -28.01 -18.51
N LEU A 336 6.39 -26.78 -19.01
CA LEU A 336 5.55 -25.63 -18.71
C LEU A 336 4.65 -25.30 -19.90
N LYS A 337 3.48 -24.72 -19.59
CA LYS A 337 2.57 -24.16 -20.59
C LYS A 337 2.11 -22.79 -20.15
N ALA A 338 1.96 -21.87 -21.10
CA ALA A 338 1.23 -20.65 -20.87
C ALA A 338 -0.20 -20.78 -21.35
N LEU A 339 -1.12 -20.33 -20.52
CA LEU A 339 -2.53 -20.28 -20.80
C LEU A 339 -2.96 -18.81 -20.75
N VAL A 340 -3.17 -18.23 -21.92
CA VAL A 340 -3.63 -16.85 -22.07
C VAL A 340 -5.14 -16.84 -21.89
N ALA A 341 -5.59 -16.17 -20.83
CA ALA A 341 -6.99 -15.95 -20.56
C ALA A 341 -7.45 -14.64 -21.20
N THR A 342 -8.58 -14.71 -21.91
CA THR A 342 -9.31 -13.54 -22.40
C THR A 342 -10.74 -13.54 -21.90
N PHE A 343 -11.31 -12.35 -21.83
CA PHE A 343 -12.70 -12.17 -21.44
C PHE A 343 -13.47 -11.42 -22.52
N LYS A 344 -14.62 -11.99 -22.92
CA LYS A 344 -15.57 -11.35 -23.83
C LYS A 344 -16.58 -10.54 -23.03
N TRP A 345 -16.31 -9.24 -22.94
CA TRP A 345 -17.24 -8.26 -22.38
C TRP A 345 -18.51 -8.18 -23.23
N VAL A 346 -19.66 -7.99 -22.58
CA VAL A 346 -20.86 -7.40 -23.20
C VAL A 346 -20.46 -6.04 -23.82
N ASN A 347 -21.16 -5.55 -24.84
CA ASN A 347 -20.79 -4.35 -25.62
C ASN A 347 -20.90 -3.03 -24.80
N TRP A 348 -20.03 -2.88 -23.79
CA TRP A 348 -19.98 -1.74 -22.86
C TRP A 348 -19.19 -0.55 -23.42
N GLY A 349 -18.56 -0.67 -24.59
CA GLY A 349 -17.72 0.39 -25.16
C GLY A 349 -18.47 1.72 -25.36
N ALA A 350 -19.73 1.65 -25.78
CA ALA A 350 -20.61 2.81 -25.89
C ALA A 350 -20.97 3.41 -24.52
N VAL A 351 -21.14 2.55 -23.50
CA VAL A 351 -21.51 2.93 -22.13
C VAL A 351 -20.36 3.58 -21.38
N PHE A 352 -19.18 2.98 -21.39
CA PHE A 352 -17.99 3.55 -20.76
C PHE A 352 -17.55 4.85 -21.45
N GLY A 353 -17.73 4.95 -22.78
CA GLY A 353 -17.53 6.20 -23.51
C GLY A 353 -18.50 7.30 -23.09
N LYS A 354 -19.77 6.96 -22.79
CA LYS A 354 -20.77 7.90 -22.24
C LYS A 354 -20.47 8.27 -20.77
N LEU A 355 -20.02 7.30 -19.95
CA LEU A 355 -19.62 7.51 -18.55
C LEU A 355 -18.42 8.46 -18.43
N ALA A 356 -17.42 8.28 -19.29
CA ALA A 356 -16.26 9.16 -19.36
C ALA A 356 -16.63 10.61 -19.71
N ARG A 357 -17.66 10.81 -20.55
CA ARG A 357 -18.21 12.13 -20.88
C ARG A 357 -18.99 12.78 -19.73
N ALA A 358 -19.73 11.99 -18.95
CA ALA A 358 -20.51 12.47 -17.80
C ALA A 358 -19.65 12.85 -16.57
N GLY A 359 -18.35 12.51 -16.58
CA GLY A 359 -17.40 12.77 -15.51
C GLY A 359 -17.57 11.81 -14.32
N TRP A 360 -16.50 11.09 -13.99
CA TRP A 360 -16.47 10.09 -12.91
C TRP A 360 -16.87 10.62 -11.51
N GLY A 361 -16.74 11.94 -11.30
CA GLY A 361 -17.04 12.61 -10.03
C GLY A 361 -18.41 13.29 -9.94
N SER A 362 -19.27 13.25 -10.97
CA SER A 362 -20.60 13.86 -10.90
C SER A 362 -21.61 12.93 -10.19
N VAL A 363 -22.70 13.48 -9.65
CA VAL A 363 -23.82 12.67 -9.12
C VAL A 363 -24.32 11.72 -10.21
N LYS A 364 -24.46 12.23 -11.44
CA LYS A 364 -24.80 11.46 -12.65
C LYS A 364 -23.80 10.32 -12.92
N GLY A 365 -22.50 10.60 -12.89
CA GLY A 365 -21.45 9.61 -13.11
C GLY A 365 -21.37 8.54 -12.02
N ARG A 366 -21.58 8.91 -10.74
CA ARG A 366 -21.61 7.97 -9.61
C ARG A 366 -22.82 7.06 -9.65
N VAL A 367 -24.00 7.61 -9.91
CA VAL A 367 -25.25 6.85 -10.05
C VAL A 367 -25.11 5.89 -11.23
N LEU A 368 -24.69 6.37 -12.40
CA LEU A 368 -24.49 5.56 -13.61
C LEU A 368 -23.44 4.45 -13.45
N ASN A 369 -22.29 4.73 -12.83
CA ASN A 369 -21.25 3.73 -12.58
C ASN A 369 -21.71 2.64 -11.59
N SER A 370 -22.47 3.03 -10.56
CA SER A 370 -22.98 2.10 -9.54
C SER A 370 -24.10 1.21 -10.09
N MET A 371 -24.95 1.77 -10.95
CA MET A 371 -26.01 1.08 -11.67
C MET A 371 -25.49 0.02 -12.64
N ILE A 372 -24.54 0.39 -13.49
CA ILE A 372 -23.94 -0.53 -14.47
C ILE A 372 -23.38 -1.74 -13.74
N ARG A 373 -22.73 -1.53 -12.58
CA ARG A 373 -22.16 -2.61 -11.77
C ARG A 373 -23.24 -3.51 -11.18
N ILE A 374 -24.21 -2.94 -10.45
CA ILE A 374 -25.31 -3.71 -9.81
C ILE A 374 -26.13 -4.52 -10.84
N ILE A 375 -26.37 -3.96 -12.02
CA ILE A 375 -27.16 -4.62 -13.07
C ILE A 375 -26.33 -5.68 -13.79
N CYS A 376 -25.05 -5.43 -14.05
CA CYS A 376 -24.14 -6.46 -14.55
C CYS A 376 -24.03 -7.64 -13.59
N ASP A 377 -23.98 -7.39 -12.29
CA ASP A 377 -23.68 -8.43 -11.30
C ASP A 377 -24.82 -9.44 -11.18
N VAL A 378 -26.07 -9.00 -11.29
CA VAL A 378 -27.24 -9.87 -11.38
C VAL A 378 -27.29 -10.59 -12.73
N VAL A 379 -26.99 -9.87 -13.81
CA VAL A 379 -26.95 -10.40 -15.19
C VAL A 379 -25.96 -11.56 -15.33
N PHE A 380 -24.77 -11.48 -14.72
CA PHE A 380 -23.76 -12.54 -14.79
C PHE A 380 -23.95 -13.66 -13.77
N CYS A 381 -24.59 -13.40 -12.62
CA CYS A 381 -24.88 -14.47 -11.63
C CYS A 381 -25.95 -15.45 -12.14
N ARG A 382 -27.02 -14.95 -12.78
CA ARG A 382 -28.12 -15.78 -13.28
C ARG A 382 -27.75 -16.56 -14.54
N ASP A 383 -27.00 -15.94 -15.46
CA ASP A 383 -26.44 -16.60 -16.66
C ASP A 383 -24.93 -16.79 -16.50
N TRP A 384 -24.56 -17.69 -15.57
CA TRP A 384 -23.17 -18.00 -15.22
C TRP A 384 -22.44 -18.73 -16.35
N ASN A 385 -22.09 -17.97 -17.39
CA ASN A 385 -21.61 -18.48 -18.66
C ASN A 385 -20.08 -18.37 -18.76
N VAL A 386 -19.41 -19.47 -18.43
CA VAL A 386 -17.94 -19.58 -18.53
C VAL A 386 -17.41 -19.53 -19.96
N ASP A 387 -18.24 -19.68 -20.99
CA ASP A 387 -17.81 -19.61 -22.39
C ASP A 387 -17.53 -18.17 -22.84
N ARG A 388 -17.81 -17.18 -21.97
CA ARG A 388 -17.29 -15.82 -22.10
C ARG A 388 -15.78 -15.74 -21.85
N VAL A 389 -15.18 -16.76 -21.24
CA VAL A 389 -13.74 -16.87 -21.02
C VAL A 389 -13.11 -17.64 -22.17
N GLY A 390 -12.22 -16.98 -22.91
CA GLY A 390 -11.32 -17.64 -23.84
C GLY A 390 -10.07 -18.11 -23.12
N LEU A 391 -9.70 -19.37 -23.29
CA LEU A 391 -8.42 -19.91 -22.83
C LEU A 391 -7.64 -20.41 -24.05
N LYS A 392 -6.44 -19.87 -24.26
CA LYS A 392 -5.59 -20.30 -25.36
C LYS A 392 -4.23 -20.74 -24.84
N GLU A 393 -3.84 -21.96 -25.20
CA GLU A 393 -2.59 -22.57 -24.78
C GLU A 393 -1.44 -22.22 -25.71
N TYR A 394 -0.27 -22.06 -25.11
CA TYR A 394 1.00 -21.81 -25.76
C TYR A 394 2.08 -22.66 -25.09
N PRO A 395 2.98 -23.27 -25.88
CA PRO A 395 4.15 -23.95 -25.32
C PRO A 395 5.01 -22.94 -24.55
N MET A 396 5.63 -23.37 -23.46
CA MET A 396 6.50 -22.52 -22.65
C MET A 396 7.67 -23.33 -22.08
N THR A 397 8.86 -22.77 -22.19
CA THR A 397 10.07 -23.31 -21.56
C THR A 397 10.26 -22.73 -20.16
N CYS A 398 11.07 -23.39 -19.32
CA CYS A 398 11.49 -22.84 -18.02
C CYS A 398 12.20 -21.48 -18.16
N THR A 399 12.99 -21.29 -19.23
CA THR A 399 13.65 -20.01 -19.53
C THR A 399 12.65 -18.91 -19.85
N GLU A 400 11.63 -19.21 -20.65
CA GLU A 400 10.56 -18.24 -20.97
C GLU A 400 9.72 -17.88 -19.74
N ALA A 401 9.37 -18.86 -18.91
CA ALA A 401 8.68 -18.63 -17.64
C ALA A 401 9.51 -17.77 -16.68
N ALA A 402 10.81 -18.05 -16.56
CA ALA A 402 11.73 -17.26 -15.77
C ALA A 402 11.84 -15.82 -16.28
N ALA A 403 11.90 -15.62 -17.60
CA ALA A 403 11.92 -14.31 -18.22
C ALA A 403 10.66 -13.49 -17.88
N ILE A 404 9.50 -14.13 -17.82
CA ILE A 404 8.24 -13.48 -17.40
C ILE A 404 8.30 -13.07 -15.93
N CYS A 405 8.74 -13.97 -15.04
CA CYS A 405 8.92 -13.64 -13.62
C CYS A 405 9.95 -12.51 -13.39
N ALA A 406 10.89 -12.39 -14.32
CA ALA A 406 11.90 -11.34 -14.43
C ALA A 406 11.37 -9.99 -14.95
N GLY A 407 10.06 -9.89 -15.25
CA GLY A 407 9.39 -8.69 -15.73
C GLY A 407 9.20 -8.62 -17.24
N ARG A 408 9.75 -9.57 -18.01
CA ARG A 408 9.57 -9.57 -19.48
C ARG A 408 8.08 -9.68 -19.83
N ASP A 409 7.66 -8.91 -20.82
CA ASP A 409 6.28 -8.92 -21.30
C ASP A 409 5.85 -10.36 -21.66
N PRO A 410 4.84 -10.92 -20.99
CA PRO A 410 4.40 -12.28 -21.23
C PRO A 410 3.90 -12.48 -22.66
N TYR A 411 3.28 -11.49 -23.30
CA TYR A 411 2.76 -11.63 -24.65
C TYR A 411 3.87 -11.56 -25.71
N MET A 412 4.97 -10.85 -25.45
CA MET A 412 6.16 -10.94 -26.31
C MET A 412 6.82 -12.31 -26.20
N VAL A 413 6.95 -12.84 -24.98
CA VAL A 413 7.49 -14.19 -24.73
C VAL A 413 6.70 -15.24 -25.50
N LEU A 414 5.37 -15.10 -25.54
CA LEU A 414 4.48 -15.99 -26.29
C LEU A 414 4.41 -15.71 -27.80
N GLY A 415 5.19 -14.77 -28.32
CA GLY A 415 5.18 -14.37 -29.74
C GLY A 415 3.87 -13.73 -30.19
N LEU A 416 3.05 -13.24 -29.27
CA LEU A 416 1.76 -12.62 -29.55
C LEU A 416 1.88 -11.14 -29.90
N VAL A 417 2.89 -10.49 -29.35
CA VAL A 417 3.26 -9.12 -29.68
C VAL A 417 4.71 -9.13 -30.14
N ALA A 418 5.04 -8.35 -31.16
CA ALA A 418 6.44 -8.20 -31.56
C ALA A 418 7.19 -7.42 -30.46
N PRO A 419 8.52 -7.56 -30.37
CA PRO A 419 9.40 -6.56 -29.76
C PRO A 419 8.97 -5.15 -30.17
N TYR A 420 8.18 -4.48 -29.35
CA TYR A 420 7.64 -3.19 -29.73
C TYR A 420 7.99 -2.20 -28.65
N THR A 421 9.06 -1.46 -28.89
CA THR A 421 9.24 -0.16 -28.25
C THR A 421 8.78 0.83 -29.31
N ASP A 422 7.52 1.23 -29.31
CA ASP A 422 7.04 2.33 -30.17
C ASP A 422 7.68 3.68 -29.80
N ASP A 423 8.31 3.68 -28.62
CA ASP A 423 8.90 4.83 -27.99
C ASP A 423 10.39 4.94 -28.37
N PRO A 424 10.79 5.96 -29.16
CA PRO A 424 12.18 6.16 -29.54
C PRO A 424 13.10 6.34 -28.33
N LYS A 425 12.59 6.80 -27.18
CA LYS A 425 13.38 6.94 -25.95
C LYS A 425 13.73 5.58 -25.35
N VAL A 426 12.80 4.64 -25.39
CA VAL A 426 13.02 3.27 -24.90
C VAL A 426 13.93 2.49 -25.87
N ALA A 427 13.79 2.68 -27.18
CA ALA A 427 14.72 2.14 -28.18
C ALA A 427 16.17 2.65 -27.98
N ALA A 428 16.32 3.92 -27.63
CA ALA A 428 17.62 4.52 -27.33
C ALA A 428 18.31 3.88 -26.11
N VAL A 429 17.54 3.49 -25.08
CA VAL A 429 18.06 2.72 -23.94
C VAL A 429 18.56 1.35 -24.40
N GLU A 430 17.82 0.64 -25.26
CA GLU A 430 18.24 -0.66 -25.81
C GLU A 430 19.57 -0.53 -26.58
N GLN A 431 19.69 0.47 -27.45
CA GLN A 431 20.92 0.70 -28.22
C GLN A 431 22.12 1.07 -27.34
N ALA A 432 21.93 1.87 -26.28
CA ALA A 432 22.99 2.16 -25.31
C ALA A 432 23.50 0.90 -24.60
N LEU A 433 22.60 -0.01 -24.22
CA LEU A 433 22.94 -1.29 -23.61
C LEU A 433 23.67 -2.23 -24.60
N LEU A 434 23.24 -2.27 -25.86
CA LEU A 434 23.90 -3.04 -26.92
C LEU A 434 25.31 -2.55 -27.19
N TYR A 435 25.52 -1.22 -27.22
CA TYR A 435 26.84 -0.62 -27.33
C TYR A 435 27.74 -1.05 -26.16
N ALA A 436 27.24 -0.92 -24.93
CA ALA A 436 28.00 -1.31 -23.75
C ALA A 436 28.36 -2.81 -23.74
N ARG A 437 27.42 -3.68 -24.14
CA ARG A 437 27.64 -5.13 -24.25
C ARG A 437 28.73 -5.45 -25.28
N LYS A 438 28.68 -4.82 -26.46
CA LYS A 438 29.67 -4.96 -27.54
C LYS A 438 31.06 -4.53 -27.07
N VAL A 439 31.17 -3.36 -26.46
CA VAL A 439 32.46 -2.77 -26.01
C VAL A 439 33.08 -3.54 -24.84
N LEU A 440 32.25 -4.01 -23.90
CA LEU A 440 32.73 -4.78 -22.75
C LEU A 440 32.98 -6.26 -23.07
N GLY A 441 32.51 -6.75 -24.23
CA GLY A 441 32.60 -8.17 -24.59
C GLY A 441 31.73 -9.06 -23.71
N LEU A 442 30.63 -8.51 -23.19
CA LEU A 442 29.70 -9.24 -22.33
C LEU A 442 28.79 -10.13 -23.19
N SER A 443 28.56 -11.35 -22.75
CA SER A 443 27.57 -12.24 -23.39
C SER A 443 26.16 -11.90 -22.91
N TYR A 444 25.16 -12.35 -23.67
CA TYR A 444 23.79 -12.39 -23.16
C TYR A 444 23.74 -13.29 -21.92
N GLY A 445 23.14 -12.81 -20.82
CA GLY A 445 23.10 -13.53 -19.54
C GLY A 445 24.39 -13.55 -18.74
N ASP A 446 25.34 -12.67 -19.08
CA ASP A 446 26.58 -12.56 -18.33
C ASP A 446 26.32 -12.05 -16.91
N GLU A 447 26.60 -12.91 -15.94
CA GLU A 447 26.30 -12.64 -14.54
C GLU A 447 27.10 -11.50 -13.91
N ARG A 448 28.16 -11.08 -14.61
CA ARG A 448 29.04 -9.99 -14.17
C ARG A 448 28.49 -8.63 -14.54
N ALA A 449 27.46 -8.56 -15.38
CA ALA A 449 26.91 -7.31 -15.86
C ALA A 449 25.98 -6.65 -14.84
N TYR A 450 26.32 -5.45 -14.41
CA TYR A 450 25.48 -4.56 -13.60
C TYR A 450 25.11 -3.32 -14.38
N VAL A 451 23.89 -2.85 -14.21
CA VAL A 451 23.40 -1.61 -14.84
C VAL A 451 23.21 -0.56 -13.77
N ILE A 452 23.83 0.60 -13.94
CA ILE A 452 23.66 1.78 -13.09
C ILE A 452 22.91 2.81 -13.92
N THR A 453 21.72 3.22 -13.48
CA THR A 453 20.84 4.07 -14.28
C THR A 453 19.94 4.94 -13.42
N ASN A 454 19.47 6.06 -13.97
CA ASN A 454 18.44 6.91 -13.35
C ASN A 454 17.13 6.94 -14.14
N VAL A 455 17.06 6.17 -15.23
CA VAL A 455 16.02 6.32 -16.26
C VAL A 455 14.61 6.05 -15.70
N THR A 456 14.47 5.20 -14.68
CA THR A 456 13.19 4.88 -14.05
C THR A 456 12.59 6.02 -13.22
N TYR A 457 13.39 7.03 -12.86
CA TYR A 457 12.92 8.22 -12.13
C TYR A 457 12.51 9.37 -13.07
N LEU A 458 12.68 9.21 -14.38
CA LEU A 458 12.45 10.28 -15.35
C LEU A 458 11.00 10.26 -15.83
N LYS A 459 10.35 11.43 -15.85
CA LYS A 459 8.94 11.59 -16.28
C LYS A 459 8.67 11.09 -17.70
N ASP A 460 9.70 11.10 -18.55
CA ASP A 460 9.64 10.73 -19.95
C ASP A 460 9.62 9.20 -20.16
N PHE A 461 9.82 8.43 -19.10
CA PHE A 461 9.88 6.97 -19.13
C PHE A 461 8.77 6.41 -18.23
N VAL A 462 7.83 5.66 -18.83
CA VAL A 462 6.72 5.03 -18.10
C VAL A 462 7.25 3.79 -17.38
N ASP A 463 7.09 3.78 -16.05
CA ASP A 463 7.66 2.79 -15.15
C ASP A 463 7.21 1.36 -15.52
N GLY A 464 8.17 0.46 -15.72
CA GLY A 464 8.01 -0.90 -16.25
C GLY A 464 8.69 -1.17 -17.59
N ARG A 465 8.63 -0.25 -18.58
CA ARG A 465 9.19 -0.50 -19.92
C ARG A 465 10.72 -0.54 -19.94
N VAL A 466 11.36 0.31 -19.14
CA VAL A 466 12.82 0.45 -19.11
C VAL A 466 13.49 -0.74 -18.45
N ARG A 467 12.99 -1.19 -17.28
CA ARG A 467 13.48 -2.41 -16.63
C ARG A 467 13.37 -3.61 -17.57
N ASN A 468 12.27 -3.73 -18.31
CA ASN A 468 12.07 -4.80 -19.29
C ASN A 468 13.12 -4.79 -20.41
N VAL A 469 13.43 -3.61 -20.95
CA VAL A 469 14.47 -3.46 -21.97
C VAL A 469 15.85 -3.77 -21.41
N ILE A 470 16.17 -3.31 -20.19
CA ILE A 470 17.45 -3.61 -19.53
C ILE A 470 17.64 -5.13 -19.37
N THR A 471 16.67 -5.78 -18.73
CA THR A 471 16.64 -7.22 -18.50
C THR A 471 16.78 -8.00 -19.81
N ARG A 472 15.95 -7.66 -20.81
CA ARG A 472 15.97 -8.30 -22.13
C ARG A 472 17.32 -8.14 -22.82
N THR A 473 17.91 -6.96 -22.83
CA THR A 473 19.06 -6.66 -23.70
C THR A 473 20.33 -7.33 -23.18
N LEU A 474 20.49 -7.33 -21.86
CA LEU A 474 21.63 -7.96 -21.20
C LEU A 474 21.39 -9.43 -20.87
N GLY A 475 20.16 -9.93 -21.01
CA GLY A 475 19.82 -11.31 -20.68
C GLY A 475 19.98 -11.62 -19.21
N LEU A 476 19.90 -10.60 -18.36
CA LEU A 476 19.94 -10.79 -16.91
C LEU A 476 18.68 -11.62 -16.59
N ASP A 477 18.81 -12.93 -16.48
CA ASP A 477 17.69 -13.84 -16.22
C ASP A 477 17.58 -14.12 -14.72
N ALA A 478 16.35 -14.32 -14.26
CA ALA A 478 16.12 -14.94 -12.96
C ALA A 478 16.32 -16.46 -13.09
N THR A 479 17.00 -17.10 -12.15
CA THR A 479 17.04 -18.57 -12.10
C THR A 479 15.76 -19.11 -11.47
N PHE A 480 15.08 -20.03 -12.16
CA PHE A 480 13.92 -20.76 -11.62
C PHE A 480 14.41 -21.98 -10.84
N SER A 481 14.13 -22.05 -9.54
CA SER A 481 14.27 -23.29 -8.78
C SER A 481 13.15 -23.46 -7.75
N GLY A 482 12.66 -24.69 -7.60
CA GLY A 482 11.65 -25.05 -6.61
C GLY A 482 10.78 -26.24 -7.02
N SER A 483 10.62 -27.20 -6.11
CA SER A 483 9.53 -28.18 -6.12
C SER A 483 8.46 -27.75 -5.12
N ASN A 484 7.17 -27.82 -5.52
CA ASN A 484 5.97 -27.48 -4.76
C ASN A 484 5.76 -25.98 -4.42
N ARG A 485 4.91 -25.33 -5.24
CA ARG A 485 4.16 -24.06 -5.01
C ARG A 485 4.94 -22.83 -4.50
N SER A 486 6.24 -22.92 -4.29
CA SER A 486 7.13 -21.82 -3.92
C SER A 486 8.18 -21.69 -5.02
N ILE A 487 8.14 -20.57 -5.73
CA ILE A 487 9.11 -20.26 -6.77
C ILE A 487 10.20 -19.42 -6.10
N GLN A 488 11.42 -19.94 -5.99
CA GLN A 488 12.58 -19.11 -5.70
C GLN A 488 13.01 -18.44 -7.01
N VAL A 489 12.48 -17.24 -7.24
CA VAL A 489 13.04 -16.28 -8.19
C VAL A 489 14.19 -15.59 -7.47
N THR A 490 15.43 -15.85 -7.89
CA THR A 490 16.56 -14.95 -7.59
C THR A 490 16.29 -13.69 -8.40
N THR A 491 15.74 -12.65 -7.76
CA THR A 491 15.25 -11.47 -8.47
C THR A 491 16.39 -10.66 -9.06
N LEU A 492 16.13 -10.16 -10.27
CA LEU A 492 17.01 -9.30 -11.06
C LEU A 492 17.23 -7.91 -10.49
N GLU A 493 16.40 -7.52 -9.51
CA GLU A 493 16.45 -6.24 -8.81
C GLU A 493 17.84 -5.95 -8.21
N ASP A 494 18.66 -6.97 -7.95
CA ASP A 494 19.98 -6.77 -7.36
C ASP A 494 21.08 -6.40 -8.38
N ARG A 495 20.81 -6.43 -9.70
CA ARG A 495 21.78 -6.08 -10.76
C ARG A 495 21.46 -4.79 -11.51
N ILE A 496 20.28 -4.21 -11.28
CA ILE A 496 19.91 -2.88 -11.77
C ILE A 496 19.97 -1.93 -10.58
N VAL A 497 21.00 -1.08 -10.55
CA VAL A 497 21.25 -0.06 -9.53
C VAL A 497 20.63 1.25 -10.01
N GLU A 498 19.41 1.52 -9.55
CA GLU A 498 18.66 2.70 -9.92
C GLU A 498 18.96 3.85 -8.98
N PHE A 499 19.65 4.88 -9.47
CA PHE A 499 20.03 6.03 -8.66
C PHE A 499 19.04 7.17 -8.76
N HIS A 500 18.66 7.72 -7.61
CA HIS A 500 17.64 8.77 -7.53
C HIS A 500 18.11 10.07 -8.21
N THR A 501 17.22 10.71 -8.95
CA THR A 501 17.46 11.97 -9.66
C THR A 501 16.19 12.81 -9.74
N ASP A 502 16.34 14.09 -10.10
CA ASP A 502 15.21 14.89 -10.55
C ASP A 502 14.62 14.36 -11.86
N GLU A 503 13.30 14.43 -12.00
CA GLU A 503 12.54 13.87 -13.14
C GLU A 503 12.88 14.51 -14.49
N THR A 504 13.61 15.64 -14.50
CA THR A 504 14.06 16.36 -15.71
C THR A 504 15.53 16.13 -16.06
N ALA A 505 16.24 15.28 -15.31
CA ALA A 505 17.64 14.98 -15.59
C ALA A 505 17.83 14.23 -16.91
N ASP A 506 19.07 14.25 -17.42
CA ASP A 506 19.41 13.47 -18.61
C ASP A 506 19.37 11.96 -18.27
N PRO A 507 18.94 11.09 -19.20
CA PRO A 507 18.93 9.64 -18.98
C PRO A 507 20.35 9.07 -19.05
N VAL A 508 20.77 8.40 -17.99
CA VAL A 508 22.09 7.78 -17.85
C VAL A 508 21.94 6.28 -17.85
N ILE A 509 22.72 5.60 -18.69
CA ILE A 509 22.82 4.15 -18.76
C ILE A 509 24.29 3.78 -18.68
N ALA A 510 24.71 3.22 -17.56
CA ALA A 510 26.05 2.67 -17.40
C ALA A 510 25.99 1.16 -17.18
N VAL A 511 26.85 0.41 -17.87
CA VAL A 511 27.03 -1.04 -17.66
C VAL A 511 28.44 -1.26 -17.14
N VAL A 512 28.56 -2.04 -16.08
CA VAL A 512 29.82 -2.36 -15.42
C VAL A 512 29.97 -3.87 -15.34
N ASN A 513 31.15 -4.37 -15.71
CA ASN A 513 31.56 -5.73 -15.41
C ASN A 513 32.09 -5.77 -13.97
N ALA A 514 31.34 -6.39 -13.06
CA ALA A 514 31.67 -6.44 -11.64
C ALA A 514 32.97 -7.19 -11.33
N GLU A 515 33.40 -8.12 -12.19
CA GLU A 515 34.65 -8.87 -12.01
C GLU A 515 35.86 -8.03 -12.41
N THR A 516 35.79 -7.36 -13.56
CA THR A 516 36.93 -6.60 -14.09
C THR A 516 36.92 -5.14 -13.68
N GLY A 517 35.82 -4.59 -13.18
CA GLY A 517 35.67 -3.15 -12.94
C GLY A 517 35.67 -2.29 -14.20
N GLU A 518 35.66 -2.89 -15.39
CA GLU A 518 35.52 -2.17 -16.65
C GLU A 518 34.05 -1.81 -16.87
N GLY A 519 33.79 -0.59 -17.34
CA GLY A 519 32.45 -0.11 -17.62
C GLY A 519 32.37 0.79 -18.85
N VAL A 520 31.14 1.01 -19.28
CA VAL A 520 30.74 1.92 -20.35
C VAL A 520 29.53 2.71 -19.86
N ALA A 521 29.53 4.03 -20.07
CA ALA A 521 28.39 4.88 -19.72
C ALA A 521 27.94 5.71 -20.92
N VAL A 522 26.62 5.87 -21.05
CA VAL A 522 25.95 6.66 -22.09
C VAL A 522 24.96 7.60 -21.42
N VAL A 523 25.02 8.88 -21.77
CA VAL A 523 24.04 9.91 -21.42
C VAL A 523 23.24 10.24 -22.68
N LEU A 524 21.95 9.94 -22.70
CA LEU A 524 21.11 10.12 -23.88
C LEU A 524 20.74 11.59 -24.09
N ASP A 525 20.65 12.01 -25.37
CA ASP A 525 20.12 13.30 -25.76
C ASP A 525 18.65 13.16 -26.19
N LEU A 526 17.73 13.36 -25.25
CA LEU A 526 16.29 13.20 -25.49
C LEU A 526 15.76 14.13 -26.58
N ALA A 527 16.34 15.32 -26.75
CA ALA A 527 15.89 16.29 -27.75
C ALA A 527 16.13 15.77 -29.17
N LYS A 528 17.22 15.01 -29.39
CA LYS A 528 17.50 14.38 -30.70
C LYS A 528 16.56 13.23 -31.04
N LEU A 529 15.92 12.64 -30.03
CA LEU A 529 14.98 11.53 -30.18
C LEU A 529 13.55 12.02 -30.47
N GLU A 530 13.27 13.32 -30.34
CA GLU A 530 11.96 13.88 -30.64
C GLU A 530 11.57 13.68 -32.11
N GLY A 531 10.35 13.15 -32.32
CA GLY A 531 9.82 12.89 -33.65
C GLY A 531 10.48 11.73 -34.41
N LYS A 532 11.42 11.02 -33.78
CA LYS A 532 12.04 9.83 -34.36
C LYS A 532 11.15 8.61 -34.21
N ARG A 533 11.35 7.64 -35.12
CA ARG A 533 10.78 6.32 -34.99
C ARG A 533 11.74 5.42 -34.24
N ALA A 534 11.19 4.59 -33.36
CA ALA A 534 11.99 3.62 -32.64
C ALA A 534 12.64 2.57 -33.56
N GLU A 535 11.99 2.18 -34.67
CA GLU A 535 12.56 1.18 -35.58
C GLU A 535 13.82 1.70 -36.30
N ASP A 536 13.84 2.99 -36.64
CA ASP A 536 15.00 3.63 -37.24
C ASP A 536 16.18 3.61 -36.26
N ILE A 537 15.93 3.85 -34.97
CA ILE A 537 16.95 3.79 -33.91
C ILE A 537 17.44 2.35 -33.70
N LEU A 538 16.53 1.37 -33.63
CA LEU A 538 16.86 -0.02 -33.34
C LEU A 538 17.67 -0.71 -34.45
N THR A 539 17.63 -0.18 -35.67
CA THR A 539 18.33 -0.75 -36.83
C THR A 539 19.73 -0.16 -37.06
N MET A 540 20.12 0.86 -36.30
CA MET A 540 21.46 1.45 -36.36
C MET A 540 22.53 0.51 -35.78
N ASP A 541 23.78 0.66 -36.24
CA ASP A 541 24.91 0.11 -35.50
C ASP A 541 25.04 0.85 -34.14
N PRO A 542 25.24 0.14 -33.02
CA PRO A 542 25.31 0.79 -31.70
C PRO A 542 26.39 1.86 -31.56
N GLU A 543 27.51 1.78 -32.28
CA GLU A 543 28.55 2.81 -32.26
C GLU A 543 28.14 4.08 -33.03
N GLU A 544 27.42 3.92 -34.14
CA GLU A 544 26.82 5.04 -34.87
C GLU A 544 25.73 5.70 -34.02
N PHE A 545 24.90 4.90 -33.37
CA PHE A 545 23.86 5.38 -32.46
C PHE A 545 24.42 6.28 -31.36
N VAL A 546 25.43 5.84 -30.59
CA VAL A 546 25.96 6.68 -29.50
C VAL A 546 26.62 7.96 -30.01
N LYS A 547 27.23 7.95 -31.20
CA LYS A 547 27.78 9.17 -31.82
C LYS A 547 26.70 10.17 -32.19
N GLU A 548 25.53 9.70 -32.65
CA GLU A 548 24.44 10.56 -33.08
C GLU A 548 23.54 11.02 -31.91
N TYR A 549 23.13 10.09 -31.04
CA TYR A 549 22.05 10.28 -30.06
C TYR A 549 22.51 10.37 -28.60
N ALA A 550 23.79 10.17 -28.30
CA ALA A 550 24.30 10.45 -26.96
C ALA A 550 24.70 11.94 -26.84
N LYS A 551 24.41 12.52 -25.67
CA LYS A 551 24.97 13.80 -25.23
C LYS A 551 26.42 13.62 -24.79
N ALA A 552 26.73 12.48 -24.16
CA ALA A 552 28.05 12.06 -23.77
C ALA A 552 28.11 10.54 -23.67
N TYR A 553 29.27 9.94 -23.94
CA TYR A 553 29.50 8.52 -23.68
C TYR A 553 30.99 8.26 -23.41
N THR A 554 31.28 7.10 -22.82
CA THR A 554 32.64 6.58 -22.68
C THR A 554 32.81 5.34 -23.56
N ASP A 555 34.03 5.12 -24.04
CA ASP A 555 34.45 3.77 -24.43
C ASP A 555 34.68 2.93 -23.16
N LYS A 556 35.34 1.77 -23.29
CA LYS A 556 35.75 0.95 -22.15
C LYS A 556 36.67 1.75 -21.22
N VAL A 557 36.25 1.91 -19.96
CA VAL A 557 37.01 2.61 -18.90
C VAL A 557 36.97 1.84 -17.59
N LYS A 558 37.95 2.05 -16.72
CA LYS A 558 37.87 1.55 -15.33
C LYS A 558 36.89 2.41 -14.52
N MET A 559 35.90 1.77 -13.90
CA MET A 559 34.88 2.40 -13.03
C MET A 559 34.99 1.91 -11.58
N ASN A 560 36.22 1.83 -11.08
CA ASN A 560 36.52 1.43 -9.71
C ASN A 560 37.50 2.42 -9.09
N ALA A 561 37.11 3.10 -8.01
CA ALA A 561 37.89 4.17 -7.39
C ALA A 561 39.30 3.74 -6.90
N PHE A 562 39.59 2.44 -6.80
CA PHE A 562 40.93 1.92 -6.50
C PHE A 562 41.85 1.84 -7.74
N GLU A 563 41.30 1.89 -8.95
CA GLU A 563 41.99 1.50 -10.19
C GLU A 563 41.86 2.54 -11.32
N ILE A 564 41.19 3.67 -11.08
CA ILE A 564 41.01 4.71 -12.10
C ILE A 564 42.35 5.37 -12.43
N SER A 565 42.75 5.30 -13.71
CA SER A 565 43.89 6.03 -14.25
C SER A 565 43.53 7.48 -14.62
N ASP A 566 44.53 8.33 -14.85
CA ASP A 566 44.30 9.71 -15.34
C ASP A 566 43.58 9.72 -16.71
N GLU A 567 43.85 8.73 -17.56
CA GLU A 567 43.19 8.58 -18.86
C GLU A 567 41.71 8.18 -18.71
N ASP A 568 41.42 7.24 -17.81
CA ASP A 568 40.03 6.87 -17.49
C ASP A 568 39.28 8.06 -16.89
N ASN A 569 39.93 8.83 -16.03
CA ASN A 569 39.35 10.02 -15.42
C ASN A 569 39.01 11.10 -16.46
N ASP A 570 39.86 11.33 -17.46
CA ASP A 570 39.56 12.23 -18.59
C ASP A 570 38.32 11.75 -19.36
N LYS A 571 38.25 10.45 -19.68
CA LYS A 571 37.08 9.85 -20.36
C LYS A 571 35.80 10.00 -19.53
N LEU A 572 35.86 9.70 -18.23
CA LEU A 572 34.73 9.80 -17.30
C LEU A 572 34.25 11.24 -17.14
N SER A 573 35.14 12.24 -17.21
CA SER A 573 34.79 13.66 -17.10
C SER A 573 33.78 14.11 -18.18
N ARG A 574 33.73 13.42 -19.32
CA ARG A 574 32.77 13.68 -20.42
C ARG A 574 31.32 13.48 -20.00
N LEU A 575 31.06 12.64 -18.99
CA LEU A 575 29.74 12.42 -18.41
C LEU A 575 29.27 13.62 -17.57
N GLY A 576 30.14 14.61 -17.34
CA GLY A 576 29.85 15.81 -16.57
C GLY A 576 29.45 15.46 -15.13
N ARG A 577 28.32 16.01 -14.68
CA ARG A 577 27.82 15.81 -13.31
C ARG A 577 27.51 14.37 -12.95
N TYR A 578 27.24 13.49 -13.93
CA TYR A 578 26.85 12.10 -13.69
C TYR A 578 28.05 11.17 -13.44
N ALA A 579 29.27 11.60 -13.75
CA ALA A 579 30.48 10.80 -13.54
C ALA A 579 30.60 10.34 -12.07
N PHE A 580 30.30 11.23 -11.14
CA PHE A 580 30.35 10.94 -9.71
C PHE A 580 29.32 9.88 -9.28
N ASN A 581 28.08 9.99 -9.73
CA ASN A 581 27.04 8.99 -9.43
C ASN A 581 27.43 7.60 -9.95
N VAL A 582 27.78 7.52 -11.23
CA VAL A 582 28.08 6.25 -11.91
C VAL A 582 29.30 5.57 -11.28
N VAL A 583 30.41 6.28 -11.15
CA VAL A 583 31.68 5.68 -10.71
C VAL A 583 31.64 5.24 -9.24
N THR A 584 30.98 6.02 -8.38
CA THR A 584 30.91 5.66 -6.96
C THR A 584 30.03 4.42 -6.75
N LEU A 585 28.88 4.32 -7.44
CA LEU A 585 28.02 3.14 -7.42
C LEU A 585 28.69 1.93 -8.08
N ALA A 586 29.43 2.14 -9.17
CA ALA A 586 30.23 1.09 -9.80
C ALA A 586 31.31 0.56 -8.85
N THR A 587 31.97 1.44 -8.11
CA THR A 587 32.94 1.05 -7.07
C THR A 587 32.29 0.17 -6.00
N ALA A 588 31.07 0.49 -5.55
CA ALA A 588 30.33 -0.34 -4.61
C ALA A 588 30.03 -1.74 -5.18
N VAL A 589 29.53 -1.81 -6.41
CA VAL A 589 29.22 -3.06 -7.12
C VAL A 589 30.48 -3.94 -7.28
N VAL A 590 31.55 -3.38 -7.82
CA VAL A 590 32.80 -4.11 -8.12
C VAL A 590 33.46 -4.66 -6.86
N ASN A 591 33.31 -3.97 -5.74
CA ASN A 591 33.86 -4.40 -4.44
C ASN A 591 32.89 -5.25 -3.62
N GLY A 592 31.73 -5.64 -4.17
CA GLY A 592 30.80 -6.58 -3.55
C GLY A 592 30.23 -6.10 -2.21
N VAL A 593 29.93 -4.81 -2.08
CA VAL A 593 29.34 -4.28 -0.84
C VAL A 593 27.98 -4.93 -0.54
N PRO A 594 27.54 -4.99 0.74
CA PRO A 594 26.24 -5.53 1.10
C PRO A 594 25.08 -4.94 0.27
N LYS A 595 24.13 -5.78 -0.15
CA LYS A 595 23.03 -5.38 -1.03
C LYS A 595 22.16 -4.27 -0.45
N ASP A 596 21.93 -4.29 0.86
CA ASP A 596 21.16 -3.25 1.55
C ASP A 596 21.91 -1.91 1.60
N LEU A 597 23.24 -1.92 1.74
CA LEU A 597 24.09 -0.73 1.58
C LEU A 597 24.07 -0.21 0.13
N LEU A 598 24.14 -1.10 -0.86
CA LEU A 598 24.04 -0.71 -2.26
C LEU A 598 22.70 -0.01 -2.56
N ARG A 599 21.60 -0.49 -1.97
CA ARG A 599 20.28 0.17 -2.05
C ARG A 599 20.28 1.54 -1.39
N CYS A 600 20.89 1.68 -0.20
CA CYS A 600 21.05 2.98 0.45
C CYS A 600 21.84 3.97 -0.43
N ALA A 601 22.93 3.51 -1.04
CA ALA A 601 23.76 4.32 -1.93
C ALA A 601 23.03 4.72 -3.21
N ALA A 602 22.24 3.82 -3.79
CA ALA A 602 21.41 4.08 -4.96
C ALA A 602 20.33 5.14 -4.64
N TRP A 603 19.64 4.99 -3.50
CA TRP A 603 18.69 5.99 -3.00
C TRP A 603 19.36 7.35 -2.75
N HIS A 604 20.54 7.34 -2.12
CA HIS A 604 21.37 8.53 -1.89
C HIS A 604 21.97 9.12 -3.18
N ASN A 605 21.80 8.44 -4.32
CA ASN A 605 22.35 8.70 -5.65
C ASN A 605 23.85 8.45 -5.87
N HIS A 606 24.64 8.23 -4.82
CA HIS A 606 26.07 7.95 -4.93
C HIS A 606 26.58 7.17 -3.71
N PHE A 607 27.73 6.53 -3.85
CA PHE A 607 28.36 5.79 -2.76
C PHE A 607 29.44 6.61 -2.06
N CYS A 608 29.29 6.86 -0.76
CA CYS A 608 30.21 7.67 0.02
C CYS A 608 30.32 7.22 1.50
N PRO A 609 31.32 7.73 2.24
CA PRO A 609 31.49 7.43 3.66
C PRO A 609 30.31 7.89 4.50
N GLY A 610 29.65 8.99 4.09
CA GLY A 610 28.48 9.51 4.77
C GLY A 610 27.29 8.55 4.74
N VAL A 611 26.90 8.03 3.56
CA VAL A 611 25.81 7.04 3.47
C VAL A 611 26.21 5.71 4.14
N THR A 612 27.49 5.34 4.05
CA THR A 612 28.02 4.14 4.73
C THR A 612 27.95 4.26 6.25
N SER A 613 28.25 5.45 6.80
CA SER A 613 28.08 5.73 8.24
C SER A 613 26.62 5.61 8.67
N GLY A 614 25.67 6.03 7.84
CA GLY A 614 24.25 5.86 8.11
C GLY A 614 23.79 4.41 8.07
N TRP A 615 24.31 3.62 7.12
CA TRP A 615 24.09 2.17 7.09
C TRP A 615 24.64 1.51 8.35
N MET A 616 25.84 1.87 8.80
CA MET A 616 26.39 1.39 10.07
C MET A 616 25.53 1.77 11.27
N ILE A 617 25.04 3.02 11.34
CA ILE A 617 24.14 3.48 12.41
C ILE A 617 22.84 2.67 12.40
N ALA A 618 22.22 2.49 11.23
CA ALA A 618 20.99 1.71 11.10
C ALA A 618 21.19 0.23 11.48
N LYS A 619 22.30 -0.38 11.04
CA LYS A 619 22.69 -1.74 11.44
C LYS A 619 22.90 -1.86 12.95
N TYR A 620 23.62 -0.91 13.54
CA TYR A 620 23.81 -0.86 14.99
C TYR A 620 22.47 -0.74 15.72
N ILE A 621 21.55 0.11 15.27
CA ILE A 621 20.20 0.21 15.85
C ILE A 621 19.46 -1.13 15.75
N GLN A 622 19.46 -1.75 14.57
CA GLN A 622 18.80 -3.04 14.34
C GLN A 622 19.36 -4.13 15.25
N GLU A 623 20.68 -4.24 15.37
CA GLU A 623 21.37 -5.34 16.07
C GLU A 623 21.49 -5.10 17.58
N GLU A 624 21.74 -3.88 18.02
CA GLU A 624 22.06 -3.57 19.42
C GLU A 624 20.90 -3.00 20.22
N ILE A 625 19.88 -2.46 19.56
CA ILE A 625 18.70 -1.88 20.19
C ILE A 625 17.46 -2.74 19.88
N LEU A 626 17.11 -2.89 18.61
CA LEU A 626 15.85 -3.52 18.20
C LEU A 626 15.87 -5.05 18.31
N ALA A 627 17.01 -5.71 18.06
CA ALA A 627 17.08 -7.17 18.20
C ALA A 627 16.98 -7.64 19.67
N LYS A 628 17.43 -6.81 20.62
CA LYS A 628 17.34 -7.11 22.06
C LYS A 628 15.93 -6.87 22.61
N GLU A 629 15.27 -5.83 22.12
CA GLU A 629 13.90 -5.49 22.48
C GLU A 629 13.10 -5.20 21.20
N PRO A 630 12.50 -6.22 20.56
CA PRO A 630 11.70 -6.03 19.35
C PRO A 630 10.60 -4.98 19.52
N LEU A 631 10.30 -4.24 18.46
CA LEU A 631 9.26 -3.20 18.48
C LEU A 631 7.89 -3.85 18.69
N LYS A 632 7.07 -3.29 19.58
CA LYS A 632 5.69 -3.75 19.83
C LYS A 632 4.71 -3.00 18.94
N ASP A 633 3.51 -3.55 18.77
CA ASP A 633 2.45 -2.97 17.91
C ASP A 633 2.01 -1.56 18.34
N ASN A 634 2.22 -1.19 19.60
CA ASN A 634 1.90 0.11 20.17
C ASN A 634 3.14 1.02 20.36
N GLU A 635 4.24 0.71 19.68
CA GLU A 635 5.47 1.48 19.74
C GLU A 635 5.85 2.04 18.38
N ARG A 636 6.39 3.26 18.38
CA ARG A 636 6.92 3.92 17.19
C ARG A 636 8.35 4.34 17.39
N LEU A 637 9.05 4.41 16.27
CA LEU A 637 10.38 4.98 16.17
C LEU A 637 10.30 6.33 15.47
N VAL A 638 11.04 7.30 15.98
CA VAL A 638 11.31 8.57 15.32
C VAL A 638 12.82 8.79 15.37
N TRP A 639 13.40 9.20 14.24
CA TRP A 639 14.78 9.61 14.13
C TRP A 639 14.87 11.13 14.10
N ILE A 640 15.73 11.73 14.92
CA ILE A 640 16.12 13.12 14.79
C ILE A 640 17.58 13.18 14.35
N GLY A 641 17.82 13.47 13.08
CA GLY A 641 19.17 13.68 12.53
C GLY A 641 19.74 15.01 13.05
N VAL A 642 20.78 14.95 13.89
CA VAL A 642 21.38 16.13 14.51
C VAL A 642 22.89 15.91 14.74
N PRO A 643 23.78 16.53 13.93
CA PRO A 643 23.53 17.35 12.73
C PRO A 643 23.15 16.51 11.50
N VAL A 644 22.85 17.15 10.37
CA VAL A 644 22.42 16.49 9.12
C VAL A 644 23.62 16.15 8.25
N TRP A 645 23.66 14.93 7.72
CA TRP A 645 24.52 14.54 6.59
C TRP A 645 23.94 13.34 5.84
N CYS A 646 24.67 12.79 4.87
CA CYS A 646 24.26 11.65 4.03
C CYS A 646 23.74 10.40 4.77
N LYS A 647 23.92 10.29 6.10
CA LYS A 647 23.42 9.16 6.87
C LYS A 647 21.90 9.03 6.85
N GLU A 648 21.19 10.16 6.73
CA GLU A 648 19.73 10.20 6.84
C GLU A 648 19.09 9.30 5.79
N ASP A 649 19.62 9.30 4.57
CA ASP A 649 19.10 8.49 3.48
C ASP A 649 19.23 6.98 3.75
N ALA A 650 20.29 6.54 4.43
CA ALA A 650 20.43 5.14 4.85
C ALA A 650 19.51 4.80 6.03
N VAL A 651 19.33 5.71 6.98
CA VAL A 651 18.37 5.55 8.09
C VAL A 651 16.94 5.44 7.56
N GLN A 652 16.54 6.32 6.65
CA GLN A 652 15.26 6.27 5.95
C GLN A 652 15.08 4.93 5.21
N THR A 653 16.10 4.51 4.45
CA THR A 653 16.03 3.29 3.61
C THR A 653 15.90 2.02 4.45
N LEU A 654 16.62 1.90 5.56
CA LEU A 654 16.71 0.64 6.33
C LEU A 654 15.76 0.55 7.51
N LEU A 655 15.41 1.69 8.12
CA LEU A 655 14.51 1.72 9.28
C LEU A 655 13.10 2.18 8.91
N ASP A 656 12.86 2.55 7.64
CA ASP A 656 11.57 3.05 7.14
C ASP A 656 11.10 4.33 7.86
N LEU A 657 12.06 5.12 8.34
CA LEU A 657 11.84 6.37 9.08
C LEU A 657 11.91 7.57 8.14
N THR A 658 10.85 7.83 7.38
CA THR A 658 10.85 8.91 6.38
C THR A 658 10.17 10.19 6.88
N PRO A 659 10.55 11.38 6.36
CA PRO A 659 9.86 12.63 6.68
C PRO A 659 8.36 12.58 6.34
N GLY A 660 7.99 11.90 5.24
CA GLY A 660 6.60 11.72 4.83
C GLY A 660 5.75 10.91 5.82
N LYS A 661 6.38 9.98 6.55
CA LYS A 661 5.76 9.21 7.64
C LYS A 661 5.81 9.93 8.99
N ARG A 662 6.39 11.14 9.05
CA ARG A 662 6.78 11.82 10.30
C ARG A 662 7.71 10.95 11.17
N GLY A 663 8.44 10.03 10.54
CA GLY A 663 9.40 9.15 11.18
C GLY A 663 10.79 9.78 11.31
N GLU A 664 11.03 10.91 10.62
CA GLU A 664 12.31 11.62 10.66
C GLU A 664 12.11 13.13 10.77
N PHE A 665 12.95 13.75 11.61
CA PHE A 665 13.16 15.19 11.68
C PHE A 665 14.66 15.48 11.60
N VAL A 666 15.02 16.67 11.14
CA VAL A 666 16.43 17.05 10.99
C VAL A 666 16.69 18.43 11.58
N MET A 667 17.84 18.58 12.22
CA MET A 667 18.30 19.87 12.74
C MET A 667 19.81 20.01 12.51
N GLN A 668 20.21 21.10 11.86
CA GLN A 668 21.62 21.42 11.70
C GLN A 668 22.19 22.05 12.98
N LEU A 669 23.39 21.64 13.37
CA LEU A 669 24.13 22.26 14.48
C LEU A 669 25.24 23.18 13.97
N PRO A 670 25.48 24.33 14.62
CA PRO A 670 26.71 25.10 14.42
C PRO A 670 27.94 24.24 14.71
N ARG A 671 29.02 24.45 13.96
CA ARG A 671 30.25 23.66 14.07
C ARG A 671 30.86 23.74 15.47
N GLU A 672 30.80 24.91 16.09
CA GLU A 672 31.32 25.15 17.44
C GLU A 672 30.63 24.26 18.48
N VAL A 673 29.31 24.07 18.33
CA VAL A 673 28.50 23.20 19.20
C VAL A 673 28.84 21.73 18.95
N GLN A 674 29.03 21.33 17.69
CA GLN A 674 29.46 19.96 17.37
C GLN A 674 30.82 19.64 18.00
N GLU A 675 31.77 20.57 17.92
CA GLU A 675 33.10 20.43 18.51
C GLU A 675 33.07 20.40 20.05
N GLU A 676 32.17 21.18 20.67
CA GLU A 676 31.96 21.15 22.13
C GLU A 676 31.40 19.80 22.58
N LEU A 677 30.35 19.31 21.91
CA LEU A 677 29.75 18.00 22.18
C LEU A 677 30.77 16.88 21.99
N LYS A 678 31.58 16.94 20.92
CA LYS A 678 32.64 15.97 20.69
C LYS A 678 33.68 15.97 21.83
N ARG A 679 34.08 17.14 22.32
CA ARG A 679 35.01 17.25 23.47
C ARG A 679 34.40 16.68 24.74
N GLU A 680 33.10 16.88 24.97
CA GLU A 680 32.40 16.40 26.17
C GLU A 680 32.23 14.88 26.15
N TYR A 681 31.77 14.32 25.03
CA TYR A 681 31.39 12.90 24.94
C TYR A 681 32.48 12.01 24.35
N GLY A 682 33.53 12.59 23.75
CA GLY A 682 34.61 11.86 23.08
C GLY A 682 34.18 11.16 21.78
N ILE A 683 33.07 11.59 21.17
CA ILE A 683 32.52 11.06 19.91
C ILE A 683 31.59 12.10 19.30
N ASP A 684 31.47 12.15 17.97
CA ASP A 684 30.55 13.06 17.29
C ASP A 684 29.10 12.59 17.50
N VAL A 685 28.22 13.50 17.93
CA VAL A 685 26.77 13.23 17.97
C VAL A 685 26.26 13.08 16.53
N ALA A 686 25.51 12.02 16.26
CA ALA A 686 24.94 11.74 14.95
C ALA A 686 23.44 12.01 14.91
N GLY A 687 22.70 11.56 15.93
CA GLY A 687 21.27 11.77 15.99
C GLY A 687 20.64 11.18 17.25
N ILE A 688 19.33 11.27 17.32
CA ILE A 688 18.53 10.78 18.45
C ILE A 688 17.50 9.81 17.92
N LEU A 689 17.55 8.56 18.36
CA LEU A 689 16.49 7.60 18.14
C LEU A 689 15.49 7.69 19.29
N ILE A 690 14.25 8.02 19.00
CA ILE A 690 13.16 8.04 19.95
C ILE A 690 12.33 6.79 19.73
N ARG A 691 12.14 6.01 20.78
CA ARG A 691 11.18 4.91 20.82
C ARG A 691 10.10 5.28 21.81
N TYR A 692 8.87 5.46 21.35
CA TYR A 692 7.78 5.85 22.25
C TYR A 692 6.57 4.95 22.10
N GLN A 693 5.87 4.80 23.21
CA GLN A 693 4.60 4.11 23.29
C GLN A 693 3.47 5.10 23.07
N TYR A 694 2.48 4.66 22.33
CA TYR A 694 1.25 5.40 22.10
C TYR A 694 0.05 4.48 22.27
N THR A 695 -1.09 5.09 22.54
CA THR A 695 -2.42 4.47 22.45
C THR A 695 -3.25 5.25 21.45
N GLY A 696 -4.39 4.70 21.01
CA GLY A 696 -5.22 5.34 19.98
C GLY A 696 -4.64 5.28 18.56
N LYS A 697 -5.39 5.81 17.59
CA LYS A 697 -4.99 5.95 16.18
C LYS A 697 -5.44 7.31 15.65
N GLY A 698 -4.63 7.93 14.78
CA GLY A 698 -5.03 9.14 14.07
C GLY A 698 -5.14 10.36 14.99
N LYS A 699 -6.35 10.89 15.17
CA LYS A 699 -6.58 12.10 15.99
C LYS A 699 -6.66 11.82 17.49
N ASP A 700 -6.88 10.56 17.86
CA ASP A 700 -7.03 10.12 19.25
C ASP A 700 -5.74 9.49 19.79
N GLU A 701 -4.64 9.65 19.06
CA GLU A 701 -3.34 9.15 19.47
C GLU A 701 -2.86 9.85 20.75
N GLN A 702 -2.64 9.08 21.80
CA GLN A 702 -2.05 9.56 23.05
C GLN A 702 -0.67 8.97 23.24
N ILE A 703 0.32 9.85 23.31
CA ILE A 703 1.68 9.47 23.64
C ILE A 703 1.76 9.20 25.15
N LEU A 704 2.22 8.00 25.52
CA LEU A 704 2.38 7.59 26.92
C LEU A 704 3.75 7.99 27.49
N GLY A 705 4.76 8.00 26.64
CA GLY A 705 6.16 8.20 27.02
C GLY A 705 7.06 7.25 26.23
N GLY A 706 8.35 7.23 26.54
CA GLY A 706 9.29 6.44 25.77
C GLY A 706 10.73 6.53 26.24
N LYS A 707 11.65 6.26 25.33
CA LYS A 707 13.09 6.40 25.50
C LYS A 707 13.68 7.18 24.34
N ALA A 708 14.69 8.00 24.64
CA ALA A 708 15.59 8.56 23.65
C ALA A 708 16.98 7.93 23.79
N TYR A 709 17.55 7.53 22.67
CA TYR A 709 18.94 7.10 22.53
C TYR A 709 19.70 8.14 21.73
N VAL A 710 20.61 8.85 22.37
CA VAL A 710 21.52 9.78 21.71
C VAL A 710 22.65 8.95 21.11
N ILE A 711 22.74 8.90 19.79
CA ILE A 711 23.68 8.05 19.05
C ILE A 711 24.86 8.88 18.59
N GLY A 712 26.07 8.35 18.78
CA GLY A 712 27.31 8.92 18.28
C GLY A 712 27.96 8.08 17.19
N PHE A 713 28.75 8.74 16.34
CA PHE A 713 29.59 8.12 15.32
C PHE A 713 31.04 8.60 15.46
N ASP A 714 32.00 7.68 15.46
CA ASP A 714 33.41 7.98 15.66
C ASP A 714 34.11 8.29 14.34
N TRP A 715 34.05 9.55 13.92
CA TRP A 715 34.74 10.01 12.72
C TRP A 715 36.26 9.97 12.86
N ASP A 716 36.82 10.05 14.06
CA ASP A 716 38.27 10.01 14.24
C ASP A 716 38.79 8.63 13.87
N LYS A 717 38.17 7.55 14.38
CA LYS A 717 38.48 6.17 13.96
C LYS A 717 38.19 5.93 12.48
N ALA A 718 37.08 6.46 11.96
CA ALA A 718 36.77 6.29 10.54
C ALA A 718 37.85 6.93 9.64
N ASN A 719 38.38 8.09 10.05
CA ASN A 719 39.45 8.81 9.34
C ASN A 719 40.81 8.12 9.45
N GLU A 720 41.07 7.35 10.52
CA GLU A 720 42.29 6.53 10.64
C GLU A 720 42.39 5.44 9.56
N ILE A 721 41.24 4.93 9.08
CA ILE A 721 41.22 3.92 8.02
C ILE A 721 41.80 4.47 6.72
N ARG A 722 41.44 5.71 6.36
CA ARG A 722 41.96 6.37 5.17
C ARG A 722 41.90 7.89 5.28
N PRO A 723 43.00 8.56 5.66
CA PRO A 723 43.03 10.02 5.70
C PRO A 723 43.12 10.63 4.30
N ASN A 724 42.45 11.76 4.09
CA ASN A 724 42.58 12.65 2.93
C ASN A 724 42.42 11.99 1.54
N VAL A 725 41.17 11.76 1.14
CA VAL A 725 40.83 11.26 -0.20
C VAL A 725 40.27 12.37 -1.10
N GLN A 726 40.75 12.46 -2.33
CA GLN A 726 40.23 13.40 -3.35
C GLN A 726 39.22 12.70 -4.29
N TYR A 727 38.20 13.45 -4.71
CA TYR A 727 37.19 13.08 -5.72
C TYR A 727 36.56 11.69 -5.50
N PHE A 728 36.91 10.68 -6.30
CA PHE A 728 36.40 9.30 -6.18
C PHE A 728 36.93 8.54 -4.96
N GLY A 729 38.01 9.00 -4.33
CA GLY A 729 38.61 8.30 -3.19
C GLY A 729 37.66 8.17 -1.98
N HIS A 730 36.60 8.98 -1.92
CA HIS A 730 35.50 8.81 -0.97
C HIS A 730 34.78 7.45 -1.12
N ALA A 731 34.53 6.98 -2.35
CA ALA A 731 33.89 5.67 -2.56
C ALA A 731 34.81 4.52 -2.13
N ALA A 732 36.11 4.63 -2.40
CA ALA A 732 37.06 3.63 -1.95
C ALA A 732 37.22 3.62 -0.42
N TRP A 733 37.17 4.78 0.25
CA TRP A 733 37.09 4.84 1.72
C TRP A 733 35.79 4.21 2.25
N ALA A 734 34.66 4.47 1.57
CA ALA A 734 33.38 3.87 1.90
C ALA A 734 33.38 2.33 1.80
N VAL A 735 34.06 1.76 0.79
CA VAL A 735 34.27 0.30 0.69
C VAL A 735 35.01 -0.23 1.92
N GLU A 736 36.10 0.43 2.33
CA GLU A 736 36.89 -0.01 3.48
C GLU A 736 36.12 0.14 4.80
N LEU A 737 35.28 1.16 4.94
CA LEU A 737 34.34 1.28 6.05
C LEU A 737 33.33 0.12 6.05
N ALA A 738 32.69 -0.16 4.91
CA ALA A 738 31.65 -1.18 4.81
C ALA A 738 32.11 -2.61 5.20
N LYS A 739 33.42 -2.88 5.20
CA LYS A 739 34.03 -4.15 5.63
C LYS A 739 34.19 -4.29 7.15
N ARG A 740 33.94 -3.23 7.92
CA ARG A 740 34.16 -3.19 9.38
C ARG A 740 32.88 -3.47 10.16
N ASP A 741 33.03 -3.83 11.44
CA ASP A 741 31.88 -3.97 12.34
C ASP A 741 31.34 -2.59 12.74
N PRO A 742 30.02 -2.30 12.58
CA PRO A 742 29.42 -1.05 13.04
C PRO A 742 29.72 -0.68 14.50
N ARG A 743 29.92 -1.67 15.40
CA ARG A 743 30.23 -1.46 16.83
C ARG A 743 31.59 -0.80 17.06
N GLU A 744 32.48 -0.78 16.06
CA GLU A 744 33.76 -0.07 16.15
C GLU A 744 33.57 1.46 16.13
N PHE A 745 32.52 1.95 15.46
CA PHE A 745 32.28 3.37 15.19
C PHE A 745 31.02 3.93 15.86
N VAL A 746 30.00 3.10 16.10
CA VAL A 746 28.70 3.54 16.59
C VAL A 746 28.53 3.17 18.07
N ARG A 747 28.03 4.11 18.87
CA ARG A 747 27.57 3.81 20.25
C ARG A 747 26.45 4.74 20.70
N VAL A 748 25.68 4.28 21.68
CA VAL A 748 24.77 5.13 22.46
C VAL A 748 25.60 5.99 23.43
N ILE A 749 25.54 7.31 23.25
CA ILE A 749 26.14 8.30 24.15
C ILE A 749 25.33 8.38 25.45
N LYS A 750 24.01 8.40 25.33
CA LYS A 750 23.09 8.56 26.46
C LYS A 750 21.73 7.91 26.16
N GLU A 751 21.20 7.17 27.12
CA GLU A 751 19.81 6.69 27.13
C GLU A 751 19.02 7.51 28.14
N ILE A 752 17.85 8.02 27.74
CA ILE A 752 16.99 8.87 28.56
C ILE A 752 15.57 8.32 28.53
N SER A 753 14.93 8.18 29.70
CA SER A 753 13.49 7.95 29.79
C SER A 753 12.73 9.25 29.56
N LEU A 754 11.73 9.22 28.68
CA LEU A 754 10.92 10.36 28.28
C LEU A 754 9.50 10.22 28.82
N GLY A 755 8.99 11.28 29.45
CA GLY A 755 7.54 11.42 29.69
C GLY A 755 6.81 11.82 28.41
N ALA A 756 5.48 11.66 28.41
CA ALA A 756 4.62 11.99 27.28
C ALA A 756 4.86 13.39 26.68
N GLU A 757 5.05 14.40 27.54
CA GLU A 757 5.27 15.78 27.14
C GLU A 757 6.61 15.99 26.41
N ASP A 758 7.67 15.30 26.84
CA ASP A 758 8.98 15.43 26.18
C ASP A 758 9.03 14.68 24.86
N VAL A 759 8.31 13.56 24.75
CA VAL A 759 8.09 12.91 23.45
C VAL A 759 7.33 13.86 22.51
N LYS A 760 6.22 14.48 22.93
CA LYS A 760 5.48 15.46 22.11
C LYS A 760 6.37 16.60 21.63
N LYS A 761 7.21 17.16 22.50
CA LYS A 761 8.20 18.18 22.11
C LYS A 761 9.13 17.70 21.01
N LEU A 762 9.55 16.44 21.09
CA LEU A 762 10.53 15.86 20.17
C LEU A 762 9.91 15.31 18.88
N THR A 763 8.61 15.00 18.83
CA THR A 763 7.93 14.38 17.67
C THR A 763 6.87 15.25 17.01
N GLU A 764 6.18 16.12 17.75
CA GLU A 764 5.11 16.99 17.24
C GLU A 764 5.54 18.46 17.16
N ASP A 765 6.24 18.93 18.20
CA ASP A 765 6.68 20.32 18.35
C ASP A 765 8.18 20.52 18.03
N THR A 766 8.80 19.58 17.33
CA THR A 766 10.26 19.54 17.07
C THR A 766 10.79 20.83 16.44
N ALA A 767 9.97 21.53 15.64
CA ALA A 767 10.32 22.80 15.02
C ALA A 767 10.45 23.98 16.01
N ARG A 768 9.97 23.83 17.25
CA ARG A 768 9.89 24.88 18.27
C ARG A 768 10.84 24.67 19.45
N VAL A 769 11.52 23.53 19.50
CA VAL A 769 12.40 23.15 20.60
C VAL A 769 13.77 22.75 20.07
N ASN A 770 14.80 22.90 20.90
CA ASN A 770 16.08 22.26 20.62
C ASN A 770 16.05 20.83 21.19
N PRO A 771 16.05 19.78 20.35
CA PRO A 771 15.95 18.40 20.82
C PRO A 771 17.09 18.02 21.77
N LEU A 772 18.30 18.58 21.60
CA LEU A 772 19.44 18.35 22.49
C LEU A 772 19.24 18.96 23.88
N GLU A 773 18.48 20.04 24.02
CA GLU A 773 18.10 20.59 25.34
C GLU A 773 17.10 19.66 26.03
N VAL A 774 16.10 19.16 25.28
CA VAL A 774 15.07 18.26 25.82
C VAL A 774 15.68 16.95 26.32
N VAL A 775 16.64 16.38 25.59
CA VAL A 775 17.38 15.18 26.03
C VAL A 775 18.51 15.47 27.04
N GLY A 776 18.69 16.74 27.43
CA GLY A 776 19.67 17.17 28.42
C GLY A 776 21.12 16.91 27.99
N VAL A 777 21.41 17.07 26.70
CA VAL A 777 22.75 16.97 26.10
C VAL A 777 23.42 18.35 26.05
N ILE A 778 22.64 19.43 25.85
CA ILE A 778 23.12 20.82 26.00
C ILE A 778 22.28 21.56 27.05
N HIS A 779 22.88 22.56 27.70
CA HIS A 779 22.22 23.39 28.69
C HIS A 779 22.21 24.85 28.23
N ASN A 780 21.03 25.45 28.05
CA ASN A 780 20.94 26.89 27.88
C ASN A 780 21.27 27.59 29.22
N PRO A 781 22.17 28.60 29.28
CA PRO A 781 22.32 29.41 30.48
C PRO A 781 21.00 30.13 30.78
N LYS A 782 20.31 29.70 31.85
CA LYS A 782 18.99 30.24 32.23
C LYS A 782 19.03 31.78 32.35
N PRO A 783 18.09 32.53 31.73
CA PRO A 783 17.81 33.89 32.19
C PRO A 783 17.24 33.81 33.62
N LYS A 784 17.82 34.58 34.55
CA LYS A 784 17.39 34.64 35.96
C LYS A 784 15.89 35.01 36.04
N ARG A 785 15.02 34.02 36.29
CA ARG A 785 13.60 34.26 36.61
C ARG A 785 13.49 34.87 38.01
N LYS A 786 12.83 36.04 38.11
CA LYS A 786 12.34 36.57 39.39
C LYS A 786 11.34 35.58 40.00
N PRO A 787 11.25 35.47 41.34
CA PRO A 787 10.39 34.47 41.97
C PRO A 787 8.91 34.74 41.70
N PRO A 788 8.05 33.69 41.69
CA PRO A 788 6.62 33.84 41.46
C PRO A 788 5.95 34.62 42.60
N VAL A 789 5.01 35.49 42.23
CA VAL A 789 4.15 36.30 43.13
C VAL A 789 3.39 35.44 44.17
N TYR A 790 3.31 34.12 43.95
CA TYR A 790 2.61 33.16 44.81
C TYR A 790 3.25 32.95 46.21
N TRP A 791 4.57 33.14 46.36
CA TRP A 791 5.21 33.04 47.68
C TRP A 791 4.92 34.25 48.59
N VAL A 792 4.54 35.40 48.00
CA VAL A 792 4.16 36.61 48.75
C VAL A 792 2.76 36.46 49.35
N THR A 793 1.83 35.80 48.65
CA THR A 793 0.46 35.53 49.14
C THR A 793 0.42 34.45 50.22
N VAL A 794 1.23 33.39 50.11
CA VAL A 794 1.34 32.34 51.14
C VAL A 794 2.00 32.88 52.42
N ALA A 795 3.01 33.74 52.28
CA ALA A 795 3.61 34.43 53.42
C ALA A 795 2.62 35.40 54.11
N LEU A 796 1.79 36.13 53.36
CA LEU A 796 0.75 37.00 53.92
C LEU A 796 -0.35 36.22 54.66
N ALA A 797 -0.79 35.08 54.11
CA ALA A 797 -1.83 34.24 54.72
C ALA A 797 -1.36 33.59 56.04
N LEU A 798 -0.10 33.13 56.09
CA LEU A 798 0.50 32.60 57.33
C LEU A 798 0.73 33.70 58.37
N THR A 799 1.04 34.94 57.95
CA THR A 799 1.18 36.08 58.86
C THR A 799 -0.17 36.46 59.48
N LEU A 800 -1.28 36.39 58.74
CA LEU A 800 -2.63 36.67 59.27
C LEU A 800 -3.15 35.59 60.23
N LEU A 801 -2.69 34.34 60.10
CA LEU A 801 -3.00 33.24 61.04
C LEU A 801 -2.23 33.34 62.35
N VAL A 802 -1.02 33.89 62.33
CA VAL A 802 -0.17 34.06 63.53
C VAL A 802 -0.55 35.30 64.37
N PHE A 803 -1.24 36.30 63.78
CA PHE A 803 -1.63 37.55 64.48
C PHE A 803 -3.06 37.60 65.06
N ARG A 804 -3.82 36.49 65.12
CA ARG A 804 -5.04 36.45 65.95
C ARG A 804 -4.68 36.38 67.44
N ARG A 805 -4.47 37.56 68.05
CA ARG A 805 -4.47 37.71 69.51
C ARG A 805 -5.80 37.21 70.08
N PRO A 806 -5.79 36.47 71.20
CA PRO A 806 -7.02 36.14 71.93
C PRO A 806 -7.60 37.44 72.52
N LEU A 807 -8.88 37.70 72.26
CA LEU A 807 -9.66 38.64 73.05
C LEU A 807 -9.69 38.13 74.49
N LYS A 808 -9.18 38.94 75.44
CA LYS A 808 -9.32 38.67 76.86
C LYS A 808 -10.81 38.70 77.24
N PRO A 809 -11.25 37.85 78.18
CA PRO A 809 -12.61 37.88 78.70
C PRO A 809 -12.80 39.09 79.64
N SER A 810 -13.93 39.78 79.49
CA SER A 810 -14.58 40.60 80.52
C SER A 810 -15.95 40.04 80.80
#